data_AF-A0A1Y6BCM8-F1
#
_entry.id   AF-A0A1Y6BCM8-F1
#
_cell.length_a   1.000
_cell.length_b   1.000
_cell.length_c   1.000
_cell.angle_alpha   90.00
_cell.angle_beta   90.00
_cell.angle_gamma   90.00
#
_symmetry.space_group_name_H-M   'P 1'
#
loop_
_entity.id
_entity.type
_entity.pdbx_description
1 polymer ?
#
loop_
_entity_poly.entity_id
_entity_poly.type
_entity_poly.pdbx_seq_one_letter_code
_entity_poly.pdbx_strand_id
1 'polypeptide(L)'
;VGEPAGSNSAATSETTSGSIGFTSPDGIQAVSLGGHVLTGTSTTFPVETLPNGTTGQLTASYVYDAATGIGTISYSYTLLDNTAGDNTNASFAVVVTDADGDSAPAGNLVINIVDDVPSAFTPDTAHMVDQTATTHSVTDELNFTGHTGADGVGSVIFTQANGTPIVEGLAAHDVNGNLLTVEVNGVAEQLYLFYYRDPVTLAVDKTELIATTNEFYSTNGDPEVRGFIVDIDPLTDSYTLTTFGIIASGMGDVQVTDLSSIGGGSVTIKGITDVGGTTQDVILSSTSGPVNTDKDDIGVGNGQTLNSTDNVRIDFVNGLTIDKNGYSYTDHNTVSGFEQLVYITGNPNSTANLTLTAIVADNDQIYGTTDAGETQLNLSVSNITIYDASHNIVANNTQGLSITDLGNSILITGMHDGWSYQISSTDTFSAVNVAGATDTDTFSLGAFSYSQEAPGQPIDLSFGVTASDGDGDTVASQIDATLYPADRSVVGDDSPNINLVATVDHPYVFGYGGDDTLDGSIGHAVLVGGDGNDLLIYGIGDTIDGGNGVDTVRFDTAGLVDLTGAKLSDVEQLQMNGAATHTTLQLRPEDVLNFTNNADHTLFVRGQSGDAVNIDVVDPATAPAGTTVNIGGVEYTQFHLDVSGTTVTINVENTVTHTFI
;
A
#
# COMPACT_ATOMS: atom_id res chain seq x y z
N VAL A 1 -8.49 33.05 -23.93
CA VAL A 1 -7.36 32.24 -23.46
C VAL A 1 -7.38 31.04 -24.36
N GLY A 2 -6.28 30.72 -25.06
CA GLY A 2 -6.26 29.58 -26.00
C GLY A 2 -6.32 28.27 -25.23
N GLU A 3 -6.77 27.21 -25.88
CA GLU A 3 -6.71 25.85 -25.33
C GLU A 3 -5.22 25.47 -25.10
N PRO A 4 -4.89 24.74 -24.01
CA PRO A 4 -3.55 24.18 -23.84
C PRO A 4 -3.18 23.34 -25.05
N ALA A 5 -1.90 23.27 -25.41
CA ALA A 5 -1.47 22.34 -26.45
C ALA A 5 -1.59 20.90 -25.92
N GLY A 6 -2.22 20.00 -26.68
CA GLY A 6 -2.21 18.57 -26.36
C GLY A 6 -0.77 18.04 -26.29
N SER A 7 -0.47 17.18 -25.30
CA SER A 7 0.90 16.75 -25.00
C SER A 7 1.32 15.46 -25.72
N ASN A 8 0.39 14.73 -26.34
CA ASN A 8 0.72 13.56 -27.15
C ASN A 8 1.22 13.95 -28.55
N SER A 9 2.25 13.25 -29.02
CA SER A 9 2.72 13.40 -30.41
C SER A 9 1.70 12.80 -31.37
N ALA A 10 1.52 13.42 -32.54
CA ALA A 10 0.62 12.90 -33.56
C ALA A 10 0.92 11.42 -33.87
N ALA A 11 -0.08 10.56 -33.67
CA ALA A 11 -0.01 9.12 -33.86
C ALA A 11 -1.06 8.67 -34.88
N THR A 12 -1.40 7.38 -34.90
CA THR A 12 -2.49 6.86 -35.74
C THR A 12 -3.82 6.78 -34.99
N SER A 13 -3.80 6.91 -33.65
CA SER A 13 -4.97 6.88 -32.76
C SER A 13 -5.96 8.00 -33.04
N GLU A 14 -5.48 9.14 -33.55
CA GLU A 14 -6.31 10.32 -33.84
C GLU A 14 -7.10 10.16 -35.14
N THR A 15 -6.94 9.04 -35.86
CA THR A 15 -7.60 8.77 -37.14
C THR A 15 -8.58 7.61 -37.04
N THR A 16 -9.82 7.84 -37.46
CA THR A 16 -10.84 6.80 -37.63
C THR A 16 -11.39 6.79 -39.06
N SER A 17 -11.89 5.64 -39.51
CA SER A 17 -12.45 5.48 -40.84
C SER A 17 -13.67 4.56 -40.84
N GLY A 18 -14.53 4.72 -41.84
CA GLY A 18 -15.75 3.93 -41.94
C GLY A 18 -16.51 4.14 -43.24
N SER A 19 -17.72 3.60 -43.28
CA SER A 19 -18.59 3.71 -44.46
C SER A 19 -20.06 3.93 -44.10
N ILE A 20 -20.77 4.66 -44.96
CA ILE A 20 -22.19 4.97 -44.83
C ILE A 20 -22.90 4.44 -46.08
N GLY A 21 -23.81 3.49 -45.91
CA GLY A 21 -24.64 2.98 -46.99
C GLY A 21 -25.82 3.91 -47.27
N PHE A 22 -26.17 4.08 -48.55
CA PHE A 22 -27.38 4.78 -48.97
C PHE A 22 -28.03 4.10 -50.17
N THR A 23 -29.31 4.41 -50.41
CA THR A 23 -30.05 3.92 -51.57
C THR A 23 -30.70 5.08 -52.31
N SER A 24 -30.58 5.10 -53.63
CA SER A 24 -31.21 6.06 -54.53
C SER A 24 -31.60 5.33 -55.83
N PRO A 25 -32.80 4.73 -55.89
CA PRO A 25 -33.23 3.91 -57.03
C PRO A 25 -33.31 4.67 -58.36
N ASP A 26 -33.63 5.98 -58.30
CA ASP A 26 -33.86 6.82 -59.48
C ASP A 26 -32.58 7.54 -59.97
N GLY A 27 -31.43 7.26 -59.34
CA GLY A 27 -30.15 7.87 -59.68
C GLY A 27 -29.76 9.03 -58.77
N ILE A 28 -28.48 9.38 -58.78
CA ILE A 28 -27.91 10.43 -57.93
C ILE A 28 -27.70 11.73 -58.70
N GLN A 29 -28.02 12.86 -58.09
CA GLN A 29 -27.62 14.19 -58.54
C GLN A 29 -26.38 14.67 -57.77
N ALA A 30 -26.38 14.53 -56.45
CA ALA A 30 -25.26 14.94 -55.59
C ALA A 30 -25.18 14.10 -54.32
N VAL A 31 -23.96 13.87 -53.86
CA VAL A 31 -23.66 13.28 -52.54
C VAL A 31 -22.70 14.24 -51.84
N SER A 32 -23.01 14.63 -50.61
CA SER A 32 -22.14 15.47 -49.80
C SER A 32 -22.01 15.00 -48.35
N LEU A 33 -20.85 15.28 -47.78
CA LEU A 33 -20.51 15.01 -46.38
C LEU A 33 -19.88 16.28 -45.78
N GLY A 34 -20.44 16.81 -44.69
CA GLY A 34 -19.97 18.04 -44.07
C GLY A 34 -20.12 19.29 -44.95
N GLY A 35 -20.96 19.24 -46.00
CA GLY A 35 -21.06 20.30 -47.00
C GLY A 35 -20.07 20.18 -48.16
N HIS A 36 -19.16 19.21 -48.14
CA HIS A 36 -18.29 18.91 -49.27
C HIS A 36 -18.96 17.96 -50.27
N VAL A 37 -19.04 18.35 -51.54
CA VAL A 37 -19.53 17.48 -52.61
C VAL A 37 -18.51 16.39 -52.91
N LEU A 38 -18.95 15.14 -52.83
CA LEU A 38 -18.10 13.96 -53.01
C LEU A 38 -18.05 13.53 -54.48
N THR A 39 -17.00 12.79 -54.84
CA THR A 39 -16.85 12.13 -56.14
C THR A 39 -16.48 10.66 -55.96
N GLY A 40 -16.32 9.93 -57.07
CA GLY A 40 -15.80 8.55 -57.07
C GLY A 40 -14.32 8.43 -56.70
N THR A 41 -13.61 9.54 -56.52
CA THR A 41 -12.19 9.55 -56.12
C THR A 41 -12.06 10.05 -54.69
N SER A 42 -11.28 9.34 -53.87
CA SER A 42 -10.96 9.75 -52.50
C SER A 42 -10.30 11.13 -52.52
N THR A 43 -10.90 12.08 -51.80
CA THR A 43 -10.45 13.46 -51.74
C THR A 43 -10.28 13.85 -50.28
N THR A 44 -9.10 14.35 -49.93
CA THR A 44 -8.83 14.99 -48.64
C THR A 44 -9.23 16.45 -48.71
N PHE A 45 -10.14 16.87 -47.83
CA PHE A 45 -10.60 18.24 -47.75
C PHE A 45 -9.66 19.10 -46.89
N PRO A 46 -9.71 20.43 -47.01
CA PRO A 46 -8.96 21.32 -46.13
C PRO A 46 -9.26 21.04 -44.65
N VAL A 47 -8.31 21.40 -43.77
CA VAL A 47 -8.53 21.35 -42.32
C VAL A 47 -9.69 22.28 -41.96
N GLU A 48 -10.61 21.78 -41.15
CA GLU A 48 -11.78 22.52 -40.69
C GLU A 48 -11.86 22.56 -39.16
N THR A 49 -12.17 23.74 -38.63
CA THR A 49 -12.60 23.94 -37.25
C THR A 49 -14.12 23.97 -37.21
N LEU A 50 -14.71 22.99 -36.56
CA LEU A 50 -16.16 22.81 -36.46
C LEU A 50 -16.77 23.82 -35.47
N PRO A 51 -18.10 24.02 -35.49
CA PRO A 51 -18.77 24.98 -34.60
C PRO A 51 -18.56 24.75 -33.10
N ASN A 52 -18.20 23.53 -32.70
CA ASN A 52 -17.87 23.16 -31.32
C ASN A 52 -16.39 23.33 -30.98
N GLY A 53 -15.57 23.88 -31.88
CA GLY A 53 -14.14 24.13 -31.64
C GLY A 53 -13.20 23.02 -32.12
N THR A 54 -13.71 21.80 -32.35
CA THR A 54 -12.91 20.67 -32.82
C THR A 54 -12.27 20.96 -34.17
N THR A 55 -10.94 20.80 -34.26
CA THR A 55 -10.20 20.98 -35.52
C THR A 55 -9.70 19.66 -36.06
N GLY A 56 -10.05 19.32 -37.30
CA GLY A 56 -9.61 18.08 -37.92
C GLY A 56 -9.67 18.11 -39.45
N GLN A 57 -9.38 16.97 -40.05
CA GLN A 57 -9.34 16.81 -41.50
C GLN A 57 -10.15 15.59 -41.96
N LEU A 58 -11.06 15.82 -42.91
CA LEU A 58 -11.91 14.80 -43.50
C LEU A 58 -11.38 14.36 -44.87
N THR A 59 -11.33 13.06 -45.11
CA THR A 59 -11.11 12.45 -46.43
C THR A 59 -12.31 11.60 -46.78
N ALA A 60 -12.94 11.80 -47.94
CA ALA A 60 -14.10 10.99 -48.32
C ALA A 60 -14.26 10.79 -49.83
N SER A 61 -15.03 9.76 -50.19
CA SER A 61 -15.50 9.47 -51.55
C SER A 61 -16.81 8.66 -51.50
N TYR A 62 -17.46 8.48 -52.65
CA TYR A 62 -18.58 7.55 -52.74
C TYR A 62 -18.47 6.63 -53.96
N VAL A 63 -19.10 5.47 -53.87
CA VAL A 63 -19.36 4.57 -55.00
C VAL A 63 -20.87 4.40 -55.13
N TYR A 64 -21.37 4.33 -56.36
CA TYR A 64 -22.79 4.16 -56.65
C TYR A 64 -22.99 3.19 -57.83
N ASP A 65 -23.86 2.20 -57.64
CA ASP A 65 -24.28 1.28 -58.69
C ASP A 65 -25.67 1.66 -59.20
N ALA A 66 -25.70 2.23 -60.41
CA ALA A 66 -26.94 2.66 -61.06
C ALA A 66 -27.89 1.50 -61.42
N ALA A 67 -27.42 0.25 -61.49
CA ALA A 67 -28.27 -0.89 -61.78
C ALA A 67 -29.08 -1.35 -60.55
N THR A 68 -28.53 -1.17 -59.35
CA THR A 68 -29.15 -1.60 -58.08
C THR A 68 -29.68 -0.44 -57.25
N GLY A 69 -29.25 0.79 -57.54
CA GLY A 69 -29.60 1.99 -56.78
C GLY A 69 -28.89 2.06 -55.42
N ILE A 70 -27.85 1.25 -55.20
CA ILE A 70 -27.13 1.19 -53.92
C ILE A 70 -25.84 2.00 -54.02
N GLY A 71 -25.56 2.79 -52.98
CA GLY A 71 -24.32 3.54 -52.86
C GLY A 71 -23.67 3.39 -51.49
N THR A 72 -22.38 3.72 -51.43
CA THR A 72 -21.58 3.69 -50.21
C THR A 72 -20.64 4.89 -50.20
N ILE A 73 -20.70 5.68 -49.13
CA ILE A 73 -19.73 6.73 -48.83
C ILE A 73 -18.63 6.10 -47.99
N SER A 74 -17.37 6.25 -48.38
CA SER A 74 -16.20 5.87 -47.56
C SER A 74 -15.56 7.14 -47.00
N TYR A 75 -15.21 7.15 -45.73
CA TYR A 75 -14.61 8.30 -45.06
C TYR A 75 -13.44 7.90 -44.17
N SER A 76 -12.54 8.85 -43.94
CA SER A 76 -11.52 8.85 -42.89
C SER A 76 -11.49 10.25 -42.28
N TYR A 77 -11.43 10.34 -40.96
CA TYR A 77 -11.32 11.60 -40.23
C TYR A 77 -10.11 11.53 -39.30
N THR A 78 -9.30 12.58 -39.31
CA THR A 78 -8.16 12.75 -38.41
C THR A 78 -8.39 13.98 -37.55
N LEU A 79 -8.37 13.81 -36.23
CA LEU A 79 -8.31 14.92 -35.28
C LEU A 79 -6.91 15.55 -35.34
N LEU A 80 -6.82 16.86 -35.51
CA LEU A 80 -5.55 17.58 -35.71
C LEU A 80 -5.19 18.53 -34.58
N ASP A 81 -6.12 18.74 -33.65
CA ASP A 81 -5.97 19.59 -32.49
C ASP A 81 -6.74 18.93 -31.33
N ASN A 82 -6.30 19.15 -30.11
CA ASN A 82 -7.02 18.65 -28.93
C ASN A 82 -8.40 19.31 -28.81
N THR A 83 -9.24 18.73 -27.96
CA THR A 83 -10.56 19.28 -27.63
C THR A 83 -10.63 19.57 -26.14
N ALA A 84 -11.23 20.68 -25.75
CA ALA A 84 -11.49 20.97 -24.35
C ALA A 84 -12.67 20.14 -23.79
N GLY A 85 -12.36 19.18 -22.92
CA GLY A 85 -13.28 18.46 -22.03
C GLY A 85 -13.99 17.24 -22.60
N ASP A 86 -14.67 16.54 -21.70
CA ASP A 86 -15.16 15.18 -21.93
C ASP A 86 -16.37 15.10 -22.87
N ASN A 87 -16.38 14.02 -23.65
CA ASN A 87 -17.44 13.65 -24.59
C ASN A 87 -17.61 14.60 -25.80
N THR A 88 -16.50 15.08 -26.34
CA THR A 88 -16.50 15.89 -27.56
C THR A 88 -16.73 15.02 -28.81
N ASN A 89 -17.22 15.61 -29.91
CA ASN A 89 -17.44 14.89 -31.16
C ASN A 89 -17.28 15.79 -32.40
N ALA A 90 -16.91 15.21 -33.54
CA ALA A 90 -16.98 15.86 -34.84
C ALA A 90 -18.22 15.36 -35.62
N SER A 91 -19.17 16.26 -35.88
CA SER A 91 -20.44 15.92 -36.56
C SER A 91 -20.53 16.53 -37.96
N PHE A 92 -20.72 15.68 -38.96
CA PHE A 92 -20.83 16.06 -40.37
C PHE A 92 -22.20 15.69 -40.92
N ALA A 93 -22.92 16.67 -41.49
CA ALA A 93 -24.18 16.41 -42.17
C ALA A 93 -23.95 15.50 -43.39
N VAL A 94 -24.79 14.48 -43.55
CA VAL A 94 -24.80 13.56 -44.70
C VAL A 94 -26.00 13.93 -45.56
N VAL A 95 -25.76 14.30 -46.82
CA VAL A 95 -26.82 14.67 -47.75
C VAL A 95 -26.65 13.92 -49.06
N VAL A 96 -27.71 13.22 -49.48
CA VAL A 96 -27.82 12.58 -50.79
C VAL A 96 -29.02 13.18 -51.49
N THR A 97 -28.81 13.74 -52.67
CA THR A 97 -29.86 14.28 -53.54
C THR A 97 -29.98 13.39 -54.76
N ASP A 98 -31.17 12.88 -55.04
CA ASP A 98 -31.45 12.04 -56.19
C ASP A 98 -31.61 12.85 -57.49
N ALA A 99 -31.83 12.14 -58.59
CA ALA A 99 -31.85 12.72 -59.94
C ALA A 99 -32.98 13.74 -60.16
N ASP A 100 -34.12 13.60 -59.49
CA ASP A 100 -35.26 14.53 -59.55
C ASP A 100 -35.21 15.65 -58.50
N GLY A 101 -34.21 15.63 -57.63
CA GLY A 101 -33.84 16.74 -56.75
C GLY A 101 -34.36 16.60 -55.33
N ASP A 102 -34.97 15.47 -54.99
CA ASP A 102 -35.36 15.13 -53.64
C ASP A 102 -34.11 14.75 -52.83
N SER A 103 -34.06 15.19 -51.58
CA SER A 103 -32.95 14.91 -50.68
C SER A 103 -33.36 13.90 -49.62
N ALA A 104 -32.45 12.98 -49.30
CA ALA A 104 -32.61 12.06 -48.20
C ALA A 104 -32.88 12.82 -46.88
N PRO A 105 -33.62 12.22 -45.92
CA PRO A 105 -33.80 12.79 -44.59
C PRO A 105 -32.46 13.17 -43.95
N ALA A 106 -32.44 14.27 -43.19
CA ALA A 106 -31.22 14.72 -42.54
C ALA A 106 -30.65 13.64 -41.61
N GLY A 107 -29.38 13.29 -41.84
CA GLY A 107 -28.59 12.39 -40.98
C GLY A 107 -27.18 12.95 -40.82
N ASN A 108 -26.48 12.53 -39.77
CA ASN A 108 -25.12 12.97 -39.47
C ASN A 108 -24.19 11.76 -39.34
N LEU A 109 -22.97 11.91 -39.86
CA LEU A 109 -21.82 11.15 -39.39
C LEU A 109 -21.34 11.81 -38.10
N VAL A 110 -21.31 11.08 -37.00
CA VAL A 110 -20.76 11.55 -35.73
C VAL A 110 -19.51 10.74 -35.42
N ILE A 111 -18.39 11.42 -35.30
CA ILE A 111 -17.13 10.86 -34.79
C ILE A 111 -17.03 11.26 -33.33
N ASN A 112 -17.15 10.30 -32.42
CA ASN A 112 -16.93 10.55 -31.01
C ASN A 112 -15.42 10.67 -30.76
N ILE A 113 -15.02 11.69 -30.02
CA ILE A 113 -13.68 11.87 -29.49
C ILE A 113 -13.74 11.38 -28.05
N VAL A 114 -12.83 10.47 -27.70
CA VAL A 114 -12.77 9.84 -26.39
C VAL A 114 -11.60 10.50 -25.65
N ASP A 115 -11.88 11.08 -24.49
CA ASP A 115 -10.85 11.50 -23.54
C ASP A 115 -10.12 10.29 -23.01
N ASP A 116 -8.81 10.41 -22.89
CA ASP A 116 -8.02 9.56 -22.03
C ASP A 116 -8.06 10.10 -20.61
N VAL A 117 -8.41 9.23 -19.67
CA VAL A 117 -8.37 9.52 -18.23
C VAL A 117 -7.00 9.12 -17.67
N PRO A 118 -6.53 9.68 -16.55
CA PRO A 118 -5.27 9.27 -15.98
C PRO A 118 -5.39 7.83 -15.47
N SER A 119 -4.32 7.06 -15.66
CA SER A 119 -4.27 5.65 -15.23
C SER A 119 -3.80 5.53 -13.78
N ALA A 120 -4.06 4.36 -13.16
CA ALA A 120 -3.60 4.10 -11.80
C ALA A 120 -2.07 4.09 -11.74
N PHE A 121 -1.50 4.71 -10.71
CA PHE A 121 -0.07 4.84 -10.48
C PHE A 121 0.27 4.53 -9.02
N THR A 122 1.52 4.15 -8.76
CA THR A 122 2.01 3.78 -7.42
C THR A 122 3.30 4.53 -7.12
N PRO A 123 3.28 5.51 -6.20
CA PRO A 123 4.50 6.14 -5.69
C PRO A 123 5.44 5.10 -5.06
N ASP A 124 6.73 5.35 -5.12
CA ASP A 124 7.70 4.53 -4.39
C ASP A 124 7.56 4.75 -2.90
N THR A 125 7.93 3.73 -2.10
CA THR A 125 7.79 3.78 -0.64
C THR A 125 9.01 4.45 -0.03
N ALA A 126 8.82 5.54 0.68
CA ALA A 126 9.92 6.22 1.35
C ALA A 126 10.45 5.39 2.52
N HIS A 127 11.73 5.03 2.47
CA HIS A 127 12.39 4.29 3.54
C HIS A 127 13.35 5.19 4.32
N MET A 128 13.11 5.37 5.62
CA MET A 128 13.95 6.24 6.44
C MET A 128 14.24 5.64 7.81
N VAL A 129 15.49 5.71 8.26
CA VAL A 129 15.82 5.43 9.66
C VAL A 129 15.41 6.63 10.51
N ASP A 130 14.44 6.42 11.40
CA ASP A 130 13.99 7.42 12.36
C ASP A 130 14.43 7.03 13.79
N GLN A 131 14.26 7.94 14.75
CA GLN A 131 14.74 7.94 16.13
C GLN A 131 15.98 8.80 16.40
N THR A 132 16.20 9.84 15.60
CA THR A 132 17.11 10.91 15.99
C THR A 132 16.33 12.20 16.25
N ALA A 133 16.80 13.02 17.20
CA ALA A 133 16.21 14.33 17.46
C ALA A 133 16.56 15.39 16.38
N THR A 134 17.17 14.96 15.27
CA THR A 134 17.64 15.81 14.18
C THR A 134 16.73 15.66 12.98
N THR A 135 16.55 16.75 12.23
CA THR A 135 15.78 16.75 10.99
C THR A 135 16.42 15.81 9.97
N HIS A 136 15.61 14.92 9.41
CA HIS A 136 15.97 14.02 8.32
C HIS A 136 14.94 14.13 7.22
N SER A 137 15.39 13.98 5.97
CA SER A 137 14.54 14.02 4.79
C SER A 137 14.92 12.89 3.84
N VAL A 138 13.91 12.31 3.19
CA VAL A 138 14.05 11.38 2.07
C VAL A 138 13.10 11.84 0.96
N THR A 139 13.54 11.71 -0.29
CA THR A 139 12.81 12.12 -1.48
C THR A 139 12.72 10.93 -2.41
N ASP A 140 11.51 10.59 -2.81
CA ASP A 140 11.20 9.40 -3.62
C ASP A 140 10.26 9.77 -4.77
N GLU A 141 10.12 8.86 -5.75
CA GLU A 141 9.34 9.12 -6.94
C GLU A 141 7.84 9.01 -6.67
N LEU A 142 7.09 9.95 -7.25
CA LEU A 142 5.63 9.97 -7.22
C LEU A 142 5.04 9.04 -8.29
N ASN A 143 5.78 8.78 -9.38
CA ASN A 143 5.38 7.94 -10.50
C ASN A 143 4.07 8.38 -11.18
N PHE A 144 3.74 9.67 -11.24
CA PHE A 144 2.50 10.15 -11.85
C PHE A 144 2.66 10.62 -13.30
N THR A 145 3.81 11.16 -13.71
CA THR A 145 4.00 11.77 -15.04
C THR A 145 3.72 10.78 -16.18
N GLY A 146 4.06 9.51 -16.01
CA GLY A 146 3.77 8.45 -16.98
C GLY A 146 2.30 8.04 -17.06
N HIS A 147 1.45 8.55 -16.16
CA HIS A 147 0.08 8.10 -15.96
C HIS A 147 -0.98 9.17 -16.27
N THR A 148 -0.57 10.35 -16.73
CA THR A 148 -1.47 11.51 -16.97
C THR A 148 -2.22 11.48 -18.30
N GLY A 149 -2.05 10.44 -19.11
CA GLY A 149 -2.50 10.47 -20.51
C GLY A 149 -1.85 11.62 -21.30
N ALA A 150 -2.56 12.12 -22.30
CA ALA A 150 -2.14 13.15 -23.24
C ALA A 150 -2.26 14.58 -22.71
N ASP A 151 -2.75 14.81 -21.50
CA ASP A 151 -2.95 16.15 -20.95
C ASP A 151 -1.82 16.63 -20.03
N GLY A 152 -0.92 15.71 -19.67
CA GLY A 152 0.21 16.00 -18.79
C GLY A 152 -0.23 16.22 -17.34
N VAL A 153 0.74 16.49 -16.46
CA VAL A 153 0.48 16.63 -15.02
C VAL A 153 -0.36 17.87 -14.71
N GLY A 154 -1.48 17.68 -14.01
CA GLY A 154 -2.28 18.75 -13.41
C GLY A 154 -1.86 19.04 -11.99
N SER A 155 -2.40 18.28 -11.02
CA SER A 155 -2.16 18.49 -9.59
C SER A 155 -2.22 17.18 -8.83
N VAL A 156 -1.43 17.04 -7.76
CA VAL A 156 -1.55 15.91 -6.83
C VAL A 156 -1.73 16.48 -5.42
N ILE A 157 -2.82 16.09 -4.75
CA ILE A 157 -3.18 16.61 -3.43
C ILE A 157 -3.45 15.49 -2.44
N PHE A 158 -3.16 15.73 -1.16
CA PHE A 158 -3.52 14.80 -0.10
C PHE A 158 -5.04 14.74 0.12
N THR A 159 -5.57 13.53 0.24
CA THR A 159 -6.99 13.23 0.47
C THR A 159 -7.16 12.08 1.45
N GLN A 160 -8.37 11.93 1.97
CA GLN A 160 -8.79 10.72 2.68
C GLN A 160 -9.00 9.57 1.67
N ALA A 161 -9.08 8.33 2.17
CA ALA A 161 -9.31 7.14 1.33
C ALA A 161 -10.57 7.20 0.42
N ASN A 162 -11.51 8.08 0.71
CA ASN A 162 -12.71 8.31 -0.11
C ASN A 162 -12.55 9.44 -1.16
N GLY A 163 -11.33 9.94 -1.38
CA GLY A 163 -11.00 11.03 -2.31
C GLY A 163 -11.41 12.43 -1.83
N THR A 164 -11.95 12.58 -0.61
CA THR A 164 -12.29 13.90 -0.06
C THR A 164 -11.07 14.54 0.61
N PRO A 165 -10.98 15.89 0.68
CA PRO A 165 -9.88 16.54 1.39
C PRO A 165 -9.75 16.04 2.84
N ILE A 166 -8.53 16.03 3.36
CA ILE A 166 -8.24 15.74 4.77
C ILE A 166 -9.05 16.69 5.65
N VAL A 167 -9.65 16.16 6.70
CA VAL A 167 -10.22 16.98 7.77
C VAL A 167 -9.07 17.41 8.67
N GLU A 168 -8.77 18.71 8.68
CA GLU A 168 -7.72 19.28 9.53
C GLU A 168 -7.98 18.99 11.02
N GLY A 169 -6.91 18.68 11.76
CA GLY A 169 -6.99 18.36 13.19
C GLY A 169 -7.37 16.91 13.51
N LEU A 170 -7.43 16.03 12.50
CA LEU A 170 -7.52 14.60 12.73
C LEU A 170 -6.23 14.07 13.37
N ALA A 171 -6.38 13.13 14.31
CA ALA A 171 -5.22 12.45 14.88
C ALA A 171 -4.46 11.70 13.78
N ALA A 172 -3.14 11.85 13.78
CA ALA A 172 -2.26 11.10 12.88
C ALA A 172 -2.14 9.66 13.39
N HIS A 173 -2.21 8.69 12.47
CA HIS A 173 -2.09 7.27 12.79
C HIS A 173 -1.09 6.58 11.86
N ASP A 174 -0.49 5.50 12.33
CA ASP A 174 0.18 4.53 11.46
C ASP A 174 -0.85 3.71 10.65
N VAL A 175 -0.38 2.86 9.74
CA VAL A 175 -1.25 1.97 8.93
C VAL A 175 -2.10 1.01 9.77
N ASN A 176 -1.68 0.71 11.01
CA ASN A 176 -2.37 -0.19 11.92
C ASN A 176 -3.44 0.55 12.75
N GLY A 177 -3.55 1.87 12.62
CA GLY A 177 -4.49 2.69 13.36
C GLY A 177 -4.00 3.09 14.75
N ASN A 178 -2.71 2.96 15.05
CA ASN A 178 -2.12 3.45 16.30
C ASN A 178 -1.80 4.93 16.21
N LEU A 179 -1.97 5.66 17.31
CA LEU A 179 -1.71 7.11 17.37
C LEU A 179 -0.23 7.43 17.20
N LEU A 180 0.10 8.36 16.32
CA LEU A 180 1.46 8.88 16.21
C LEU A 180 1.71 9.97 17.25
N THR A 181 2.90 9.93 17.83
CA THR A 181 3.40 10.89 18.81
C THR A 181 4.80 11.35 18.41
N VAL A 182 5.23 12.49 18.95
CA VAL A 182 6.60 13.00 18.84
C VAL A 182 7.15 13.27 20.23
N GLU A 183 8.42 12.94 20.47
CA GLU A 183 9.07 13.24 21.75
C GLU A 183 9.49 14.71 21.84
N VAL A 184 8.99 15.43 22.84
CA VAL A 184 9.31 16.82 23.14
C VAL A 184 9.83 16.92 24.57
N ASN A 185 11.11 17.24 24.73
CA ASN A 185 11.74 17.35 26.05
C ASN A 185 11.54 16.11 26.96
N GLY A 186 11.53 14.90 26.38
CA GLY A 186 11.30 13.66 27.12
C GLY A 186 9.84 13.31 27.40
N VAL A 187 8.89 13.97 26.72
CA VAL A 187 7.45 13.72 26.84
C VAL A 187 6.88 13.42 25.46
N ALA A 188 6.15 12.32 25.32
CA ALA A 188 5.43 12.01 24.08
C ALA A 188 4.20 12.93 23.95
N GLU A 189 4.11 13.65 22.84
CA GLU A 189 2.96 14.48 22.48
C GLU A 189 2.28 13.94 21.23
N GLN A 190 0.96 13.82 21.25
CA GLN A 190 0.16 13.31 20.13
C GLN A 190 0.21 14.24 18.91
N LEU A 191 0.31 13.65 17.72
CA LEU A 191 0.32 14.36 16.44
C LEU A 191 -1.08 14.41 15.79
N TYR A 192 -1.34 15.51 15.09
CA TYR A 192 -2.54 15.77 14.31
C TYR A 192 -2.17 16.28 12.91
N LEU A 193 -2.96 15.92 11.89
CA LEU A 193 -2.71 16.23 10.49
C LEU A 193 -3.38 17.55 10.06
N PHE A 194 -2.63 18.36 9.30
CA PHE A 194 -3.08 19.62 8.70
C PHE A 194 -2.48 19.80 7.31
N TYR A 195 -3.13 20.61 6.47
CA TYR A 195 -2.48 21.12 5.27
C TYR A 195 -1.50 22.23 5.64
N TYR A 196 -0.40 22.34 4.89
CA TYR A 196 0.49 23.47 5.06
C TYR A 196 -0.23 24.79 4.74
N ARG A 197 0.16 25.84 5.45
CA ARG A 197 -0.33 27.19 5.21
C ARG A 197 0.82 28.17 5.19
N ASP A 198 0.94 28.91 4.09
CA ASP A 198 1.93 29.97 3.96
C ASP A 198 1.76 30.99 5.11
N PRO A 199 2.79 31.23 5.93
CA PRO A 199 2.68 32.07 7.12
C PRO A 199 2.48 33.57 6.81
N VAL A 200 2.71 33.99 5.56
CA VAL A 200 2.56 35.36 5.08
C VAL A 200 1.23 35.54 4.34
N THR A 201 0.92 34.67 3.38
CA THR A 201 -0.25 34.80 2.50
C THR A 201 -1.49 34.12 3.05
N LEU A 202 -1.33 33.19 4.01
CA LEU A 202 -2.37 32.33 4.55
C LEU A 202 -3.01 31.38 3.51
N ALA A 203 -2.41 31.26 2.33
CA ALA A 203 -2.80 30.30 1.31
C ALA A 203 -2.58 28.89 1.84
N VAL A 204 -3.56 28.00 1.59
CA VAL A 204 -3.45 26.58 1.91
C VAL A 204 -2.72 25.93 0.75
N ASP A 205 -1.66 25.20 1.07
CA ASP A 205 -1.05 24.27 0.14
C ASP A 205 -1.57 22.86 0.41
N LYS A 206 -2.12 22.21 -0.60
CA LYS A 206 -2.67 20.85 -0.47
C LYS A 206 -1.70 19.77 -0.94
N THR A 207 -0.57 20.19 -1.53
CA THR A 207 0.53 19.29 -1.88
C THR A 207 1.44 19.03 -0.68
N GLU A 208 1.29 19.79 0.41
CA GLU A 208 2.10 19.64 1.63
C GLU A 208 1.19 19.33 2.84
N LEU A 209 1.46 18.18 3.48
CA LEU A 209 0.77 17.70 4.69
C LEU A 209 1.72 17.73 5.88
N ILE A 210 1.26 18.28 7.00
CA ILE A 210 2.04 18.42 8.23
C ILE A 210 1.38 17.71 9.40
N ALA A 211 2.20 16.98 10.17
CA ALA A 211 1.82 16.40 11.46
C ALA A 211 2.42 17.23 12.61
N THR A 212 1.57 17.76 13.51
CA THR A 212 1.96 18.66 14.62
C THR A 212 1.14 18.40 15.88
N THR A 213 1.65 18.79 17.05
CA THR A 213 0.99 18.53 18.35
C THR A 213 -0.15 19.49 18.69
N ASN A 214 -0.29 20.58 17.93
CA ASN A 214 -1.38 21.53 18.08
C ASN A 214 -1.83 22.12 16.74
N GLU A 215 -3.09 22.58 16.70
CA GLU A 215 -3.61 23.44 15.63
C GLU A 215 -2.72 24.68 15.52
N PHE A 216 -2.02 24.81 14.39
CA PHE A 216 -1.16 25.94 14.14
C PHE A 216 -1.94 27.27 14.20
N TYR A 217 -1.31 28.36 14.66
CA TYR A 217 -1.26 29.72 14.07
C TYR A 217 -0.60 30.70 15.07
N SER A 218 0.70 30.54 15.36
CA SER A 218 1.46 31.63 16.01
C SER A 218 1.89 32.64 14.94
N THR A 219 1.70 33.93 15.21
CA THR A 219 1.96 35.06 14.30
C THR A 219 3.45 35.25 13.89
N ASN A 220 4.32 34.28 14.19
CA ASN A 220 5.75 34.30 13.92
C ASN A 220 6.27 33.10 13.08
N GLY A 221 5.40 32.28 12.49
CA GLY A 221 5.74 31.53 11.28
C GLY A 221 6.40 30.16 11.40
N ASP A 222 6.37 29.48 12.55
CA ASP A 222 6.78 28.06 12.65
C ASP A 222 5.99 27.32 13.75
N PRO A 223 5.48 26.08 13.55
CA PRO A 223 4.92 25.22 14.61
C PRO A 223 5.91 25.10 15.76
N GLU A 224 5.42 25.18 16.99
CA GLU A 224 6.30 25.05 18.17
C GLU A 224 6.89 23.64 18.25
N VAL A 225 6.18 22.62 17.73
CA VAL A 225 6.62 21.23 17.61
C VAL A 225 6.06 20.60 16.33
N ARG A 226 6.94 20.08 15.46
CA ARG A 226 6.56 19.30 14.27
C ARG A 226 6.94 17.83 14.49
N GLY A 227 6.08 16.91 14.06
CA GLY A 227 6.45 15.51 13.89
C GLY A 227 7.14 15.33 12.54
N PHE A 228 6.35 15.37 11.48
CA PHE A 228 6.83 15.23 10.10
C PHE A 228 6.05 16.12 9.13
N ILE A 229 6.62 16.29 7.94
CA ILE A 229 6.01 16.90 6.76
C ILE A 229 6.16 15.95 5.58
N VAL A 230 5.11 15.83 4.77
CA VAL A 230 5.19 15.21 3.45
C VAL A 230 4.84 16.26 2.42
N ASP A 231 5.76 16.53 1.48
CA ASP A 231 5.62 17.56 0.45
C ASP A 231 5.69 16.92 -0.94
N ILE A 232 4.64 17.11 -1.75
CA ILE A 232 4.54 16.56 -3.11
C ILE A 232 4.93 17.66 -4.11
N ASP A 233 5.83 17.34 -5.03
CA ASP A 233 6.14 18.16 -6.20
C ASP A 233 5.75 17.42 -7.50
N PRO A 234 4.53 17.66 -8.02
CA PRO A 234 4.08 17.03 -9.26
C PRO A 234 4.92 17.42 -10.48
N LEU A 235 5.67 18.53 -10.45
CA LEU A 235 6.47 18.98 -11.60
C LEU A 235 7.77 18.20 -11.74
N THR A 236 8.32 17.76 -10.62
CA THR A 236 9.52 16.90 -10.58
C THR A 236 9.15 15.43 -10.43
N ASP A 237 7.86 15.11 -10.39
CA ASP A 237 7.32 13.77 -10.17
C ASP A 237 7.87 13.10 -8.91
N SER A 238 7.99 13.88 -7.83
CA SER A 238 8.59 13.42 -6.59
C SER A 238 7.77 13.85 -5.37
N TYR A 239 8.06 13.23 -4.24
CA TYR A 239 7.61 13.71 -2.94
C TYR A 239 8.73 13.59 -1.91
N THR A 240 8.68 14.40 -0.86
CA THR A 240 9.69 14.44 0.20
C THR A 240 9.04 14.26 1.57
N LEU A 241 9.45 13.24 2.31
CA LEU A 241 9.15 13.07 3.73
C LEU A 241 10.26 13.73 4.55
N THR A 242 9.89 14.56 5.53
CA THR A 242 10.82 15.18 6.47
C THR A 242 10.36 14.97 7.91
N THR A 243 11.16 14.32 8.76
CA THR A 243 10.91 14.23 10.21
C THR A 243 11.68 15.32 10.97
N PHE A 244 11.15 15.78 12.10
CA PHE A 244 11.72 16.85 12.93
C PHE A 244 12.06 16.40 14.35
N GLY A 245 11.85 15.12 14.65
CA GLY A 245 12.14 14.51 15.94
C GLY A 245 11.72 13.04 15.90
N ILE A 246 11.92 12.37 17.04
CA ILE A 246 11.60 10.94 17.17
C ILE A 246 10.08 10.76 17.09
N ILE A 247 9.61 10.16 16.00
CA ILE A 247 8.23 9.73 15.88
C ILE A 247 8.09 8.38 16.56
N ALA A 248 7.06 8.26 17.39
CA ALA A 248 6.67 7.01 18.00
C ALA A 248 5.20 6.74 17.66
N SER A 249 4.92 5.55 17.16
CA SER A 249 3.56 5.07 17.06
C SER A 249 3.15 4.44 18.39
N GLY A 250 1.91 4.68 18.80
CA GLY A 250 1.31 4.06 19.97
C GLY A 250 1.58 2.56 19.99
N MET A 251 1.73 2.07 21.21
CA MET A 251 2.08 0.70 21.55
C MET A 251 1.58 -0.37 20.55
N GLY A 252 2.47 -0.92 19.72
CA GLY A 252 2.13 -2.01 18.79
C GLY A 252 1.53 -3.19 19.54
N ASP A 253 0.44 -3.75 19.03
CA ASP A 253 -0.17 -4.93 19.63
C ASP A 253 0.73 -6.16 19.40
N VAL A 254 1.20 -6.77 20.47
CA VAL A 254 1.81 -8.10 20.41
C VAL A 254 0.69 -9.11 20.25
N GLN A 255 0.56 -9.68 19.04
CA GLN A 255 -0.51 -10.61 18.71
C GLN A 255 -0.10 -12.06 18.98
N VAL A 256 -0.89 -12.77 19.77
CA VAL A 256 -0.79 -14.24 19.93
C VAL A 256 -1.88 -14.88 19.06
N THR A 257 -1.66 -14.91 17.75
CA THR A 257 -2.67 -15.29 16.76
C THR A 257 -3.00 -16.80 16.73
N ASP A 258 -2.17 -17.63 17.33
CA ASP A 258 -2.37 -19.07 17.53
C ASP A 258 -1.57 -19.53 18.76
N LEU A 259 -2.16 -20.39 19.60
CA LEU A 259 -1.51 -20.94 20.80
C LEU A 259 -0.69 -22.20 20.48
N SER A 260 -0.57 -22.60 19.21
CA SER A 260 0.14 -23.81 18.79
C SER A 260 1.60 -23.89 19.26
N SER A 261 2.27 -22.75 19.44
CA SER A 261 3.63 -22.66 20.00
C SER A 261 3.71 -22.89 21.51
N ILE A 262 2.59 -22.70 22.23
CA ILE A 262 2.48 -22.83 23.69
C ILE A 262 2.53 -24.31 24.11
N GLY A 263 2.06 -25.20 23.24
CA GLY A 263 2.04 -26.65 23.45
C GLY A 263 1.01 -27.10 24.50
N GLY A 264 0.41 -28.26 24.28
CA GLY A 264 -0.63 -28.76 25.19
C GLY A 264 -0.12 -29.19 26.57
N GLY A 265 -0.89 -28.96 27.62
CA GLY A 265 -0.60 -29.51 28.95
C GLY A 265 -1.19 -28.74 30.12
N SER A 266 -1.23 -29.41 31.27
CA SER A 266 -1.72 -28.89 32.55
C SER A 266 -0.57 -28.69 33.53
N VAL A 267 -0.29 -27.44 33.90
CA VAL A 267 0.83 -27.03 34.75
C VAL A 267 0.40 -25.92 35.71
N THR A 268 1.07 -25.77 36.84
CA THR A 268 0.74 -24.73 37.83
C THR A 268 0.98 -23.32 37.29
N ILE A 269 2.06 -23.14 36.54
CA ILE A 269 2.41 -21.91 35.85
C ILE A 269 2.79 -22.29 34.42
N LYS A 270 2.25 -21.56 33.46
CA LYS A 270 2.55 -21.74 32.04
C LYS A 270 3.20 -20.48 31.52
N GLY A 271 4.47 -20.55 31.19
CA GLY A 271 5.17 -19.46 30.54
C GLY A 271 5.16 -19.62 29.01
N ILE A 272 5.13 -18.49 28.32
CA ILE A 272 5.19 -18.36 26.88
C ILE A 272 6.31 -17.38 26.60
N THR A 273 7.32 -17.80 25.85
CA THR A 273 8.50 -16.96 25.56
C THR A 273 8.45 -16.42 24.14
N ASP A 274 9.02 -15.24 23.92
CA ASP A 274 9.16 -14.60 22.60
C ASP A 274 7.83 -14.50 21.82
N VAL A 275 6.83 -13.90 22.47
CA VAL A 275 5.44 -13.85 22.02
C VAL A 275 5.27 -12.90 20.83
N GLY A 276 4.49 -13.31 19.83
CA GLY A 276 4.09 -12.44 18.71
C GLY A 276 5.25 -11.91 17.86
N GLY A 277 6.39 -12.62 17.82
CA GLY A 277 7.60 -12.18 17.10
C GLY A 277 8.43 -11.13 17.84
N THR A 278 8.13 -10.90 19.13
CA THR A 278 8.88 -9.99 20.01
C THR A 278 9.79 -10.78 20.95
N THR A 279 10.63 -10.09 21.75
CA THR A 279 11.38 -10.70 22.86
C THR A 279 10.60 -10.71 24.17
N GLN A 280 9.29 -10.49 24.10
CA GLN A 280 8.42 -10.35 25.27
C GLN A 280 7.81 -11.68 25.66
N ASP A 281 7.61 -11.85 26.96
CA ASP A 281 7.16 -13.11 27.52
C ASP A 281 5.84 -12.93 28.28
N VAL A 282 5.10 -14.02 28.40
CA VAL A 282 3.84 -14.06 29.13
C VAL A 282 3.85 -15.20 30.13
N ILE A 283 3.29 -14.94 31.31
CA ILE A 283 3.00 -15.97 32.30
C ILE A 283 1.48 -16.11 32.43
N LEU A 284 0.99 -17.34 32.30
CA LEU A 284 -0.36 -17.72 32.67
C LEU A 284 -0.33 -18.42 34.02
N SER A 285 -1.20 -17.96 34.91
CA SER A 285 -1.36 -18.49 36.25
C SER A 285 -2.84 -18.61 36.62
N SER A 286 -3.13 -19.38 37.67
CA SER A 286 -4.49 -19.51 38.20
C SER A 286 -4.45 -19.81 39.69
N THR A 287 -5.44 -19.28 40.42
CA THR A 287 -5.64 -19.58 41.84
C THR A 287 -6.65 -20.71 42.05
N SER A 288 -7.40 -21.10 41.02
CA SER A 288 -8.43 -22.14 41.08
C SER A 288 -7.93 -23.53 40.70
N GLY A 289 -6.76 -23.65 40.05
CA GLY A 289 -6.16 -24.92 39.67
C GLY A 289 -4.95 -24.78 38.75
N PRO A 290 -4.39 -25.87 38.22
CA PRO A 290 -3.35 -25.79 37.19
C PRO A 290 -3.95 -25.22 35.90
N VAL A 291 -3.21 -24.32 35.25
CA VAL A 291 -3.52 -23.82 33.92
C VAL A 291 -3.39 -24.98 32.93
N ASN A 292 -4.43 -25.21 32.14
CA ASN A 292 -4.49 -26.26 31.15
C ASN A 292 -4.69 -25.63 29.77
N THR A 293 -3.75 -25.90 28.87
CA THR A 293 -3.64 -25.24 27.55
C THR A 293 -3.58 -26.27 26.44
N ASP A 294 -3.98 -25.88 25.23
CA ASP A 294 -3.64 -26.51 23.96
C ASP A 294 -3.42 -25.47 22.86
N LYS A 295 -3.60 -25.86 21.59
CA LYS A 295 -3.37 -24.98 20.43
C LYS A 295 -4.43 -23.88 20.26
N ASP A 296 -5.63 -24.03 20.84
CA ASP A 296 -6.73 -23.07 20.65
C ASP A 296 -7.25 -22.53 21.98
N ASP A 297 -7.09 -23.27 23.08
CA ASP A 297 -7.81 -23.02 24.33
C ASP A 297 -6.88 -22.93 25.55
N ILE A 298 -7.11 -21.89 26.35
CA ILE A 298 -6.60 -21.68 27.70
C ILE A 298 -7.76 -21.87 28.68
N GLY A 299 -7.59 -22.80 29.61
CA GLY A 299 -8.51 -23.01 30.71
C GLY A 299 -7.79 -23.51 31.95
N VAL A 300 -8.55 -24.11 32.87
CA VAL A 300 -7.98 -24.62 34.12
C VAL A 300 -8.45 -26.03 34.43
N GLY A 301 -7.66 -26.73 35.24
CA GLY A 301 -7.96 -28.09 35.68
C GLY A 301 -8.08 -29.09 34.53
N ASN A 302 -8.77 -30.20 34.77
CA ASN A 302 -8.85 -31.30 33.79
C ASN A 302 -9.79 -31.02 32.61
N GLY A 303 -10.66 -30.02 32.73
CA GLY A 303 -11.69 -29.70 31.73
C GLY A 303 -11.23 -28.72 30.67
N GLN A 304 -10.05 -28.09 30.83
CA GLN A 304 -9.52 -27.05 29.94
C GLN A 304 -10.55 -25.94 29.65
N THR A 305 -11.34 -25.63 30.67
CA THR A 305 -12.43 -24.67 30.62
C THR A 305 -12.46 -23.93 31.96
N LEU A 306 -13.10 -22.77 31.97
CA LEU A 306 -13.42 -21.98 33.13
C LEU A 306 -14.91 -22.12 33.43
N ASN A 307 -15.24 -22.21 34.71
CA ASN A 307 -16.60 -22.02 35.23
C ASN A 307 -16.63 -20.81 36.18
N SER A 308 -17.77 -20.59 36.85
CA SER A 308 -17.99 -19.46 37.76
C SER A 308 -17.07 -19.38 39.00
N THR A 309 -16.21 -20.37 39.22
CA THR A 309 -15.23 -20.40 40.32
C THR A 309 -13.79 -20.37 39.84
N ASP A 310 -13.57 -20.34 38.53
CA ASP A 310 -12.26 -20.40 37.92
C ASP A 310 -11.75 -19.03 37.51
N ASN A 311 -10.42 -18.89 37.50
CA ASN A 311 -9.74 -17.73 36.98
C ASN A 311 -8.48 -18.11 36.21
N VAL A 312 -8.11 -17.27 35.25
CA VAL A 312 -6.77 -17.24 34.65
C VAL A 312 -6.25 -15.81 34.76
N ARG A 313 -5.02 -15.65 35.21
CA ARG A 313 -4.29 -14.39 35.20
C ARG A 313 -3.17 -14.49 34.17
N ILE A 314 -3.05 -13.43 33.38
CA ILE A 314 -2.11 -13.27 32.29
C ILE A 314 -1.20 -12.12 32.68
N ASP A 315 0.07 -12.40 32.93
CA ASP A 315 1.09 -11.44 33.33
C ASP A 315 2.07 -11.22 32.17
N PHE A 316 2.34 -9.96 31.86
CA PHE A 316 3.30 -9.58 30.81
C PHE A 316 4.66 -9.35 31.46
N VAL A 317 5.69 -10.08 31.04
CA VAL A 317 7.01 -10.08 31.69
C VAL A 317 8.16 -10.10 30.69
N ASN A 318 9.36 -9.71 31.13
CA ASN A 318 10.60 -9.82 30.36
C ASN A 318 11.51 -10.92 30.90
N GLY A 319 12.36 -11.47 30.03
CA GLY A 319 13.48 -12.32 30.43
C GLY A 319 13.03 -13.62 31.10
N LEU A 320 11.87 -14.13 30.70
CA LEU A 320 11.30 -15.35 31.24
C LEU A 320 12.19 -16.54 30.90
N THR A 321 12.57 -17.25 31.94
CA THR A 321 13.34 -18.48 31.86
C THR A 321 12.57 -19.57 32.57
N ILE A 322 12.36 -20.69 31.89
CA ILE A 322 11.62 -21.84 32.41
C ILE A 322 12.55 -23.05 32.35
N ASP A 323 12.76 -23.68 33.50
CA ASP A 323 13.52 -24.93 33.59
C ASP A 323 12.76 -25.98 34.41
N LYS A 324 13.35 -27.18 34.51
CA LYS A 324 12.76 -28.28 35.28
C LYS A 324 12.66 -28.01 36.79
N ASN A 325 13.31 -26.96 37.30
CA ASN A 325 13.40 -26.59 38.71
C ASN A 325 12.52 -25.39 39.06
N GLY A 326 11.97 -24.67 38.08
CA GLY A 326 11.08 -23.53 38.28
C GLY A 326 11.10 -22.56 37.10
N TYR A 327 10.75 -21.31 37.39
CA TYR A 327 10.80 -20.21 36.42
C TYR A 327 11.29 -18.93 37.10
N SER A 328 11.83 -18.01 36.31
CA SER A 328 12.19 -16.65 36.72
C SER A 328 12.01 -15.67 35.58
N TYR A 329 11.75 -14.41 35.89
CA TYR A 329 11.63 -13.30 34.94
C TYR A 329 12.33 -12.08 35.55
N THR A 330 12.67 -11.07 34.75
CA THR A 330 13.40 -9.89 35.21
C THR A 330 12.49 -8.84 35.83
N ASP A 331 11.38 -8.57 35.16
CA ASP A 331 10.42 -7.52 35.49
C ASP A 331 9.12 -7.70 34.68
N HIS A 332 8.06 -7.04 35.13
CA HIS A 332 6.81 -6.92 34.41
C HIS A 332 6.85 -5.82 33.34
N ASN A 333 6.24 -6.10 32.20
CA ASN A 333 5.91 -5.09 31.18
C ASN A 333 4.61 -4.40 31.52
N THR A 334 4.54 -3.11 31.20
CA THR A 334 3.28 -2.37 31.28
C THR A 334 2.69 -2.19 29.89
N VAL A 335 1.40 -2.46 29.76
CA VAL A 335 0.56 -2.37 28.55
C VAL A 335 -0.61 -1.42 28.82
N SER A 336 -1.29 -0.93 27.79
CA SER A 336 -2.51 -0.11 27.95
C SER A 336 -3.73 -0.66 27.22
N GLY A 337 -3.52 -1.72 26.43
CA GLY A 337 -4.48 -2.40 25.59
C GLY A 337 -4.33 -3.90 25.77
N PHE A 338 -5.46 -4.62 25.75
CA PHE A 338 -5.47 -6.08 25.81
C PHE A 338 -6.75 -6.61 25.16
N GLU A 339 -6.65 -7.51 24.19
CA GLU A 339 -7.80 -8.21 23.61
C GLU A 339 -7.70 -9.71 23.83
N GLN A 340 -8.82 -10.38 24.10
CA GLN A 340 -8.85 -11.83 24.32
C GLN A 340 -10.11 -12.45 23.73
N LEU A 341 -9.91 -13.50 22.92
CA LEU A 341 -10.98 -14.34 22.41
C LEU A 341 -11.59 -15.23 23.49
N VAL A 342 -12.89 -15.51 23.37
CA VAL A 342 -13.65 -16.39 24.27
C VAL A 342 -14.36 -17.46 23.44
N TYR A 343 -14.15 -18.72 23.79
CA TYR A 343 -14.80 -19.88 23.16
C TYR A 343 -15.76 -20.55 24.13
N ILE A 344 -16.91 -21.01 23.62
CA ILE A 344 -17.95 -21.66 24.42
C ILE A 344 -18.24 -23.02 23.81
N THR A 345 -17.84 -24.08 24.50
CA THR A 345 -18.12 -25.45 24.06
C THR A 345 -19.52 -25.87 24.50
N GLY A 346 -20.46 -26.02 23.56
CA GLY A 346 -21.77 -26.60 23.86
C GLY A 346 -22.95 -26.08 23.04
N ASN A 347 -24.03 -25.68 23.73
CA ASN A 347 -25.28 -25.24 23.12
C ASN A 347 -25.07 -23.87 22.43
N PRO A 348 -25.57 -23.64 21.20
CA PRO A 348 -25.45 -22.34 20.51
C PRO A 348 -26.06 -21.13 21.25
N ASN A 349 -26.85 -21.36 22.31
CA ASN A 349 -27.43 -20.29 23.14
C ASN A 349 -26.70 -20.11 24.48
N SER A 350 -25.59 -20.84 24.69
CA SER A 350 -24.78 -20.70 25.89
C SER A 350 -24.02 -19.39 25.86
N THR A 351 -23.84 -18.78 27.02
CA THR A 351 -23.15 -17.50 27.15
C THR A 351 -22.12 -17.52 28.26
N ALA A 352 -20.98 -16.89 28.01
CA ALA A 352 -19.96 -16.66 29.01
C ALA A 352 -20.26 -15.37 29.79
N ASN A 353 -20.17 -15.45 31.11
CA ASN A 353 -20.14 -14.31 32.00
C ASN A 353 -18.78 -14.28 32.68
N LEU A 354 -18.10 -13.13 32.64
CA LEU A 354 -16.74 -13.01 33.13
C LEU A 354 -16.51 -11.68 33.83
N THR A 355 -15.59 -11.69 34.79
CA THR A 355 -15.11 -10.51 35.52
C THR A 355 -13.66 -10.24 35.12
N LEU A 356 -13.41 -9.04 34.62
CA LEU A 356 -12.08 -8.56 34.22
C LEU A 356 -11.48 -7.69 35.30
N THR A 357 -10.20 -7.87 35.57
CA THR A 357 -9.41 -7.02 36.47
C THR A 357 -8.05 -6.75 35.84
N ALA A 358 -7.78 -5.50 35.51
CA ALA A 358 -6.44 -5.05 35.10
C ALA A 358 -5.62 -4.72 36.35
N ILE A 359 -4.37 -5.19 36.39
CA ILE A 359 -3.51 -5.17 37.57
C ILE A 359 -2.16 -4.57 37.20
N VAL A 360 -1.66 -3.64 38.01
CA VAL A 360 -0.25 -3.25 38.08
C VAL A 360 0.43 -4.17 39.08
N ALA A 361 0.99 -5.26 38.58
CA ALA A 361 1.71 -6.28 39.32
C ALA A 361 3.10 -5.78 39.75
N ASP A 362 3.56 -6.23 40.91
CA ASP A 362 4.97 -6.11 41.31
C ASP A 362 5.76 -7.35 40.88
N ASN A 363 7.09 -7.31 41.01
CA ASN A 363 7.96 -8.36 40.47
C ASN A 363 8.12 -9.57 41.42
N ASP A 364 7.03 -9.99 42.07
CA ASP A 364 7.00 -11.18 42.90
C ASP A 364 6.40 -12.40 42.17
N GLN A 365 6.46 -13.59 42.76
CA GLN A 365 5.93 -14.81 42.14
C GLN A 365 4.61 -15.26 42.77
N ILE A 366 3.77 -14.30 43.14
CA ILE A 366 2.46 -14.49 43.77
C ILE A 366 1.39 -13.87 42.85
N TYR A 367 0.39 -14.67 42.47
CA TYR A 367 -0.52 -14.33 41.36
C TYR A 367 -2.00 -14.30 41.76
N GLY A 368 -2.32 -13.55 42.81
CA GLY A 368 -3.68 -13.24 43.25
C GLY A 368 -4.22 -11.98 42.58
N THR A 369 -5.35 -11.47 43.04
CA THR A 369 -5.87 -10.16 42.59
C THR A 369 -5.79 -9.10 43.68
N THR A 370 -5.41 -9.49 44.90
CA THR A 370 -5.38 -8.63 46.10
C THR A 370 -4.08 -8.79 46.87
N ASP A 371 -3.00 -9.14 46.16
CA ASP A 371 -1.72 -9.43 46.80
C ASP A 371 -1.01 -8.14 47.22
N ALA A 372 -0.12 -8.29 48.21
CA ALA A 372 0.51 -7.15 48.86
C ALA A 372 1.66 -6.61 47.99
N GLY A 373 1.40 -5.52 47.26
CA GLY A 373 2.36 -4.94 46.32
C GLY A 373 1.71 -4.56 44.99
N GLU A 374 0.59 -5.20 44.69
CA GLU A 374 -0.18 -5.00 43.47
C GLU A 374 -1.25 -3.91 43.63
N THR A 375 -1.55 -3.22 42.53
CA THR A 375 -2.65 -2.25 42.47
C THR A 375 -3.60 -2.61 41.33
N GLN A 376 -4.90 -2.59 41.59
CA GLN A 376 -5.92 -2.79 40.55
C GLN A 376 -6.21 -1.47 39.84
N LEU A 377 -6.26 -1.51 38.52
CA LEU A 377 -6.62 -0.36 37.72
C LEU A 377 -8.15 -0.19 37.68
N ASN A 378 -8.63 1.01 37.99
CA ASN A 378 -10.06 1.31 38.02
C ASN A 378 -10.58 1.61 36.61
N LEU A 379 -10.91 0.55 35.89
CA LEU A 379 -11.52 0.61 34.56
C LEU A 379 -12.99 1.08 34.66
N SER A 380 -13.46 1.72 33.60
CA SER A 380 -14.85 2.07 33.39
C SER A 380 -15.45 1.29 32.23
N VAL A 381 -16.77 1.34 32.05
CA VAL A 381 -17.44 0.71 30.90
C VAL A 381 -16.90 1.21 29.56
N SER A 382 -16.45 2.47 29.46
CA SER A 382 -15.88 3.01 28.21
C SER A 382 -14.50 2.46 27.88
N ASN A 383 -13.83 1.79 28.82
CA ASN A 383 -12.56 1.12 28.56
C ASN A 383 -12.74 -0.25 27.92
N ILE A 384 -13.98 -0.75 27.80
CA ILE A 384 -14.26 -2.09 27.30
C ILE A 384 -15.00 -2.01 25.97
N THR A 385 -14.47 -2.69 24.96
CA THR A 385 -15.14 -2.94 23.68
C THR A 385 -15.31 -4.43 23.47
N ILE A 386 -16.45 -4.85 22.92
CA ILE A 386 -16.79 -6.25 22.67
C ILE A 386 -16.95 -6.43 21.17
N TYR A 387 -16.34 -7.46 20.61
CA TYR A 387 -16.45 -7.79 19.20
C TYR A 387 -17.14 -9.13 19.01
N ASP A 388 -17.94 -9.24 17.96
CA ASP A 388 -18.51 -10.52 17.54
C ASP A 388 -17.47 -11.40 16.82
N ALA A 389 -17.86 -12.61 16.43
CA ALA A 389 -16.96 -13.56 15.75
C ALA A 389 -16.48 -13.11 14.35
N SER A 390 -17.11 -12.09 13.77
CA SER A 390 -16.66 -11.44 12.52
C SER A 390 -15.90 -10.14 12.82
N HIS A 391 -15.54 -9.91 14.09
CA HIS A 391 -14.84 -8.75 14.62
C HIS A 391 -15.59 -7.41 14.44
N ASN A 392 -16.93 -7.42 14.46
CA ASN A 392 -17.73 -6.20 14.50
C ASN A 392 -18.06 -5.80 15.94
N ILE A 393 -18.06 -4.50 16.23
CA ILE A 393 -18.39 -3.98 17.57
C ILE A 393 -19.84 -4.34 17.95
N VAL A 394 -20.01 -4.94 19.12
CA VAL A 394 -21.30 -5.22 19.74
C VAL A 394 -21.60 -4.16 20.79
N ALA A 395 -22.65 -3.37 20.56
CA ALA A 395 -23.06 -2.33 21.50
C ALA A 395 -23.55 -2.93 22.84
N ASN A 396 -23.16 -2.30 23.95
CA ASN A 396 -23.63 -2.68 25.29
C ASN A 396 -25.17 -2.67 25.37
N ASN A 397 -25.76 -3.62 26.10
CA ASN A 397 -27.21 -3.84 26.25
C ASN A 397 -27.92 -4.25 24.96
N THR A 398 -27.20 -4.80 23.99
CA THR A 398 -27.76 -5.44 22.79
C THR A 398 -27.40 -6.92 22.77
N GLN A 399 -28.21 -7.74 22.09
CA GLN A 399 -27.93 -9.18 21.90
C GLN A 399 -27.74 -10.00 23.21
N GLY A 400 -28.24 -9.50 24.34
CA GLY A 400 -28.06 -10.12 25.66
C GLY A 400 -26.77 -9.73 26.39
N LEU A 401 -25.89 -8.96 25.74
CA LEU A 401 -24.64 -8.45 26.31
C LEU A 401 -24.92 -7.35 27.35
N SER A 402 -24.26 -7.39 28.50
CA SER A 402 -24.22 -6.28 29.45
C SER A 402 -22.82 -6.09 30.05
N ILE A 403 -22.35 -4.85 30.08
CA ILE A 403 -21.07 -4.45 30.67
C ILE A 403 -21.37 -3.56 31.88
N THR A 404 -20.89 -3.97 33.05
CA THR A 404 -21.12 -3.31 34.34
C THR A 404 -19.81 -3.04 35.06
N ASP A 405 -19.59 -1.78 35.44
CA ASP A 405 -18.48 -1.36 36.29
C ASP A 405 -18.75 -1.74 37.77
N LEU A 406 -17.84 -2.50 38.37
CA LEU A 406 -17.86 -2.93 39.78
C LEU A 406 -16.83 -2.18 40.64
N GLY A 407 -16.25 -1.09 40.13
CA GLY A 407 -15.11 -0.36 40.68
C GLY A 407 -13.80 -0.88 40.09
N ASN A 408 -13.08 -1.70 40.87
CA ASN A 408 -11.77 -2.22 40.43
C ASN A 408 -11.86 -3.37 39.42
N SER A 409 -13.04 -3.66 38.89
CA SER A 409 -13.25 -4.76 37.93
C SER A 409 -14.47 -4.48 37.06
N ILE A 410 -14.51 -5.09 35.88
CA ILE A 410 -15.65 -5.02 34.97
C ILE A 410 -16.32 -6.38 34.88
N LEU A 411 -17.63 -6.42 35.09
CA LEU A 411 -18.45 -7.58 34.80
C LEU A 411 -19.00 -7.49 33.37
N ILE A 412 -18.70 -8.50 32.56
CA ILE A 412 -19.30 -8.70 31.24
C ILE A 412 -20.20 -9.92 31.33
N THR A 413 -21.47 -9.78 30.95
CA THR A 413 -22.41 -10.89 30.85
C THR A 413 -22.93 -11.04 29.44
N GLY A 414 -23.23 -12.28 29.03
CA GLY A 414 -23.86 -12.55 27.74
C GLY A 414 -22.91 -12.59 26.54
N MET A 415 -21.62 -12.91 26.72
CA MET A 415 -20.71 -13.14 25.59
C MET A 415 -21.06 -14.44 24.88
N HIS A 416 -21.06 -14.44 23.54
CA HIS A 416 -21.32 -15.63 22.72
C HIS A 416 -20.02 -16.27 22.25
N ASP A 417 -20.13 -17.48 21.69
CA ASP A 417 -18.99 -18.21 21.14
C ASP A 417 -18.24 -17.43 20.05
N GLY A 418 -16.92 -17.39 20.14
CA GLY A 418 -16.04 -16.70 19.20
C GLY A 418 -15.98 -15.18 19.35
N TRP A 419 -16.63 -14.61 20.38
CA TRP A 419 -16.53 -13.18 20.68
C TRP A 419 -15.23 -12.85 21.41
N SER A 420 -14.77 -11.61 21.29
CA SER A 420 -13.65 -11.08 22.07
C SER A 420 -14.05 -9.88 22.91
N TYR A 421 -13.26 -9.63 23.96
CA TYR A 421 -13.29 -8.36 24.68
C TYR A 421 -11.94 -7.67 24.55
N GLN A 422 -11.97 -6.36 24.42
CA GLN A 422 -10.80 -5.49 24.42
C GLN A 422 -10.88 -4.54 25.61
N ILE A 423 -9.76 -4.40 26.32
CA ILE A 423 -9.48 -3.37 27.32
C ILE A 423 -8.65 -2.30 26.61
N SER A 424 -9.05 -1.02 26.72
CA SER A 424 -8.27 0.14 26.26
C SER A 424 -8.25 1.20 27.36
N SER A 425 -7.06 1.60 27.78
CA SER A 425 -6.84 2.50 28.92
C SER A 425 -5.78 3.55 28.61
N THR A 426 -5.87 4.72 29.27
CA THR A 426 -4.80 5.72 29.26
C THR A 426 -3.73 5.45 30.33
N ASP A 427 -4.12 4.76 31.40
CA ASP A 427 -3.21 4.27 32.43
C ASP A 427 -2.74 2.85 32.06
N THR A 428 -1.50 2.52 32.42
CA THR A 428 -0.92 1.23 32.09
C THR A 428 -1.14 0.17 33.19
N PHE A 429 -1.14 -1.10 32.80
CA PHE A 429 -1.24 -2.27 33.68
C PHE A 429 -0.28 -3.36 33.20
N SER A 430 0.07 -4.32 34.04
CA SER A 430 1.04 -5.38 33.72
C SER A 430 0.47 -6.80 33.78
N ALA A 431 -0.79 -6.94 34.18
CA ALA A 431 -1.50 -8.20 34.13
C ALA A 431 -3.01 -8.01 33.94
N VAL A 432 -3.66 -9.03 33.39
CA VAL A 432 -5.11 -9.14 33.29
C VAL A 432 -5.58 -10.43 33.96
N ASN A 433 -6.45 -10.32 34.95
CA ASN A 433 -7.13 -11.46 35.54
C ASN A 433 -8.56 -11.58 34.98
N VAL A 434 -8.88 -12.77 34.48
CA VAL A 434 -10.16 -13.15 33.91
C VAL A 434 -10.77 -14.22 34.79
N ALA A 435 -11.88 -13.89 35.46
CA ALA A 435 -12.59 -14.84 36.32
C ALA A 435 -13.97 -15.14 35.76
N GLY A 436 -14.40 -16.41 35.79
CA GLY A 436 -15.79 -16.76 35.48
C GLY A 436 -16.74 -16.12 36.49
N ALA A 437 -17.86 -15.58 36.02
CA ALA A 437 -18.86 -14.93 36.85
C ALA A 437 -20.07 -15.85 37.12
N THR A 438 -20.96 -15.40 38.01
CA THR A 438 -22.18 -16.14 38.36
C THR A 438 -23.03 -16.40 37.10
N ASP A 439 -23.68 -17.57 37.06
CA ASP A 439 -24.53 -18.02 35.96
C ASP A 439 -23.84 -18.13 34.59
N THR A 440 -22.50 -18.15 34.53
CA THR A 440 -21.77 -18.46 33.30
C THR A 440 -21.96 -19.92 32.90
N ASP A 441 -22.14 -20.17 31.60
CA ASP A 441 -21.81 -21.48 31.04
C ASP A 441 -20.29 -21.67 31.02
N THR A 442 -19.83 -22.91 30.82
CA THR A 442 -18.39 -23.20 30.71
C THR A 442 -17.81 -22.63 29.43
N PHE A 443 -16.67 -21.97 29.53
CA PHE A 443 -15.97 -21.34 28.40
C PHE A 443 -14.46 -21.58 28.50
N SER A 444 -13.73 -21.31 27.43
CA SER A 444 -12.26 -21.24 27.40
C SER A 444 -11.84 -19.87 26.86
N LEU A 445 -10.60 -19.49 27.15
CA LEU A 445 -9.97 -18.30 26.60
C LEU A 445 -9.13 -18.71 25.39
N GLY A 446 -9.18 -17.95 24.31
CA GLY A 446 -8.45 -18.24 23.07
C GLY A 446 -7.13 -17.49 22.93
N ALA A 447 -6.80 -17.17 21.68
CA ALA A 447 -5.77 -16.21 21.32
C ALA A 447 -6.04 -14.82 21.94
N PHE A 448 -4.96 -14.08 22.22
CA PHE A 448 -5.02 -12.74 22.83
C PHE A 448 -3.96 -11.82 22.21
N SER A 449 -4.14 -10.52 22.44
CA SER A 449 -3.16 -9.49 22.10
C SER A 449 -3.01 -8.49 23.24
N TYR A 450 -1.89 -7.78 23.29
CA TYR A 450 -1.69 -6.67 24.23
C TYR A 450 -0.84 -5.56 23.61
N SER A 451 -1.15 -4.32 23.95
CA SER A 451 -0.42 -3.17 23.43
C SER A 451 0.89 -2.99 24.17
N GLN A 452 2.02 -2.98 23.45
CA GLN A 452 3.31 -2.66 24.05
C GLN A 452 3.95 -1.46 23.36
N GLU A 453 4.57 -0.53 24.10
CA GLU A 453 5.50 0.42 23.51
C GLU A 453 6.58 -0.45 22.87
N ALA A 454 6.63 -0.44 21.55
CA ALA A 454 7.64 -1.14 20.79
C ALA A 454 8.67 -0.12 20.35
N PRO A 455 9.63 0.28 21.20
CA PRO A 455 10.88 0.81 20.67
C PRO A 455 11.52 -0.35 19.89
N GLY A 456 11.49 -0.28 18.56
CA GLY A 456 12.15 -1.28 17.70
C GLY A 456 11.29 -1.97 16.64
N GLN A 457 10.05 -1.55 16.38
CA GLN A 457 9.33 -1.92 15.15
C GLN A 457 9.28 -0.74 14.17
N PRO A 458 9.30 -1.00 12.85
CA PRO A 458 9.08 0.04 11.87
C PRO A 458 7.69 0.68 12.05
N ILE A 459 7.61 1.99 11.80
CA ILE A 459 6.34 2.73 11.76
C ILE A 459 5.99 2.95 10.30
N ASP A 460 4.96 2.27 9.84
CA ASP A 460 4.43 2.44 8.50
C ASP A 460 3.42 3.60 8.49
N LEU A 461 3.68 4.58 7.65
CA LEU A 461 2.87 5.75 7.39
C LEU A 461 2.22 5.62 6.04
N SER A 462 1.01 6.15 5.90
CA SER A 462 0.30 6.07 4.65
C SER A 462 -0.70 7.20 4.46
N PHE A 463 -0.63 7.85 3.29
CA PHE A 463 -1.38 9.06 2.99
C PHE A 463 -2.09 8.92 1.65
N GLY A 464 -3.41 8.99 1.65
CA GLY A 464 -4.20 9.02 0.42
C GLY A 464 -3.88 10.28 -0.39
N VAL A 465 -3.81 10.12 -1.71
CA VAL A 465 -3.67 11.22 -2.65
C VAL A 465 -4.69 11.12 -3.77
N THR A 466 -5.02 12.27 -4.35
CA THR A 466 -5.79 12.35 -5.59
C THR A 466 -5.01 13.19 -6.57
N ALA A 467 -4.63 12.57 -7.66
CA ALA A 467 -3.93 13.18 -8.77
C ALA A 467 -4.94 13.58 -9.85
N SER A 468 -4.66 14.65 -10.57
CA SER A 468 -5.36 15.06 -11.76
C SER A 468 -4.38 15.38 -12.87
N ASP A 469 -4.79 15.12 -14.10
CA ASP A 469 -4.09 15.59 -15.30
C ASP A 469 -4.46 17.06 -15.62
N GLY A 470 -4.00 17.52 -16.78
CA GLY A 470 -4.10 18.92 -17.21
C GLY A 470 -5.52 19.43 -17.46
N ASP A 471 -6.50 18.58 -17.69
CA ASP A 471 -7.88 18.97 -17.93
C ASP A 471 -8.82 18.74 -16.74
N GLY A 472 -8.37 17.91 -15.78
CA GLY A 472 -8.94 17.80 -14.44
C GLY A 472 -9.56 16.44 -14.14
N ASP A 473 -9.42 15.45 -15.01
CA ASP A 473 -9.74 14.07 -14.69
C ASP A 473 -8.85 13.56 -13.56
N THR A 474 -9.41 12.68 -12.71
CA THR A 474 -8.75 12.32 -11.44
C THR A 474 -8.53 10.83 -11.27
N VAL A 475 -7.40 10.48 -10.66
CA VAL A 475 -7.08 9.13 -10.21
C VAL A 475 -6.60 9.17 -8.75
N ALA A 476 -7.02 8.19 -7.96
CA ALA A 476 -6.59 8.06 -6.57
C ALA A 476 -5.34 7.18 -6.48
N SER A 477 -4.46 7.53 -5.55
CA SER A 477 -3.29 6.71 -5.17
C SER A 477 -2.96 6.94 -3.69
N GLN A 478 -1.82 6.43 -3.25
CA GLN A 478 -1.39 6.43 -1.86
C GLN A 478 0.13 6.61 -1.80
N ILE A 479 0.59 7.52 -0.94
CA ILE A 479 2.01 7.68 -0.61
C ILE A 479 2.26 6.91 0.68
N ASP A 480 3.16 5.94 0.60
CA ASP A 480 3.58 5.11 1.73
C ASP A 480 5.00 5.47 2.17
N ALA A 481 5.26 5.39 3.47
CA ALA A 481 6.60 5.56 4.02
C ALA A 481 6.79 4.66 5.23
N THR A 482 8.01 4.16 5.44
CA THR A 482 8.34 3.37 6.63
C THR A 482 9.50 4.03 7.38
N LEU A 483 9.25 4.30 8.66
CA LEU A 483 10.25 4.79 9.60
C LEU A 483 10.86 3.63 10.37
N TYR A 484 12.13 3.34 10.14
CA TYR A 484 12.84 2.21 10.72
C TYR A 484 13.54 2.57 12.02
N PRO A 485 13.56 1.67 13.00
CA PRO A 485 14.25 1.89 14.26
C PRO A 485 15.78 1.85 14.07
N ALA A 486 16.47 2.88 14.56
CA ALA A 486 17.92 3.02 14.41
C ALA A 486 18.74 1.88 15.03
N ASP A 487 18.28 1.30 16.13
CA ASP A 487 18.96 0.20 16.84
C ASP A 487 18.86 -1.15 16.13
N ARG A 488 17.99 -1.27 15.12
CA ARG A 488 17.89 -2.44 14.23
C ARG A 488 18.28 -2.12 12.78
N SER A 489 18.89 -0.97 12.56
CA SER A 489 19.33 -0.54 11.24
C SER A 489 20.85 -0.57 11.14
N VAL A 490 21.36 -1.01 9.99
CA VAL A 490 22.75 -0.84 9.58
C VAL A 490 22.79 0.33 8.62
N VAL A 491 23.52 1.38 8.99
CA VAL A 491 23.50 2.64 8.28
C VAL A 491 24.89 2.97 7.77
N GLY A 492 24.96 3.30 6.49
CA GLY A 492 26.14 3.78 5.77
C GLY A 492 26.42 5.27 5.98
N ASP A 493 27.08 5.87 5.01
CA ASP A 493 27.41 7.30 4.96
C ASP A 493 27.66 7.72 3.50
N ASP A 494 27.97 8.99 3.23
CA ASP A 494 28.22 9.49 1.87
C ASP A 494 29.58 9.05 1.27
N SER A 495 30.24 8.03 1.83
CA SER A 495 31.52 7.54 1.32
C SER A 495 31.31 6.58 0.15
N PRO A 496 32.12 6.66 -0.91
CA PRO A 496 31.98 5.74 -2.02
C PRO A 496 32.33 4.30 -1.62
N ASN A 497 31.50 3.34 -2.02
CA ASN A 497 31.79 1.90 -2.03
C ASN A 497 31.90 1.27 -0.65
N ILE A 498 30.88 1.41 0.17
CA ILE A 498 30.75 0.66 1.42
C ILE A 498 30.15 -0.72 1.18
N ASN A 499 30.42 -1.66 2.11
CA ASN A 499 29.84 -3.00 2.09
C ASN A 499 29.07 -3.20 3.40
N LEU A 500 27.76 -3.34 3.29
CA LEU A 500 26.84 -3.50 4.40
C LEU A 500 26.15 -4.86 4.29
N VAL A 501 25.89 -5.49 5.44
CA VAL A 501 25.32 -6.84 5.50
C VAL A 501 24.20 -6.85 6.51
N ALA A 502 23.02 -7.27 6.08
CA ALA A 502 21.88 -7.48 6.96
C ALA A 502 22.20 -8.58 7.98
N THR A 503 21.66 -8.45 9.20
CA THR A 503 21.72 -9.50 10.23
C THR A 503 20.33 -9.75 10.80
N VAL A 504 20.11 -10.88 11.46
CA VAL A 504 18.79 -11.19 12.06
C VAL A 504 18.37 -10.10 13.05
N ASP A 505 19.35 -9.51 13.75
CA ASP A 505 19.12 -8.43 14.71
C ASP A 505 18.99 -7.06 14.03
N HIS A 506 19.66 -6.87 12.88
CA HIS A 506 19.64 -5.63 12.09
C HIS A 506 19.24 -5.91 10.63
N PRO A 507 17.94 -6.09 10.34
CA PRO A 507 17.46 -6.47 9.01
C PRO A 507 17.31 -5.29 8.05
N TYR A 508 17.44 -4.04 8.52
CA TYR A 508 17.27 -2.84 7.69
C TYR A 508 18.64 -2.25 7.38
N VAL A 509 18.96 -2.08 6.09
CA VAL A 509 20.29 -1.69 5.63
C VAL A 509 20.17 -0.49 4.69
N PHE A 510 20.90 0.59 4.98
CA PHE A 510 20.85 1.85 4.24
C PHE A 510 22.25 2.26 3.79
N GLY A 511 22.48 2.42 2.49
CA GLY A 511 23.76 2.84 1.90
C GLY A 511 24.03 4.34 2.06
N TYR A 512 23.02 5.15 1.73
CA TYR A 512 23.12 6.60 1.53
C TYR A 512 23.89 6.97 0.26
N GLY A 513 25.02 7.67 0.34
CA GLY A 513 25.71 8.16 -0.86
C GLY A 513 26.93 7.32 -1.21
N GLY A 514 27.02 6.82 -2.43
CA GLY A 514 28.14 6.01 -2.89
C GLY A 514 27.69 4.87 -3.79
N ASP A 515 28.62 4.23 -4.50
CA ASP A 515 28.32 2.98 -5.23
C ASP A 515 28.50 1.79 -4.27
N ASP A 516 27.48 1.45 -3.50
CA ASP A 516 27.57 0.56 -2.34
C ASP A 516 27.21 -0.89 -2.66
N THR A 517 27.51 -1.78 -1.72
CA THR A 517 27.11 -3.19 -1.79
C THR A 517 26.36 -3.57 -0.52
N LEU A 518 25.08 -3.89 -0.67
CA LEU A 518 24.18 -4.25 0.41
C LEU A 518 23.81 -5.72 0.30
N ASP A 519 24.05 -6.51 1.34
CA ASP A 519 23.81 -7.96 1.35
C ASP A 519 22.60 -8.33 2.23
N GLY A 520 21.50 -8.72 1.58
CA GLY A 520 20.25 -9.18 2.21
C GLY A 520 20.11 -10.70 2.32
N SER A 521 21.17 -11.47 2.08
CA SER A 521 21.11 -12.95 1.99
C SER A 521 20.59 -13.71 3.23
N ILE A 522 20.20 -13.01 4.30
CA ILE A 522 19.64 -13.57 5.53
C ILE A 522 18.27 -12.96 5.85
N GLY A 523 17.29 -13.82 6.13
CA GLY A 523 15.95 -13.38 6.54
C GLY A 523 15.19 -12.67 5.42
N HIS A 524 14.31 -11.76 5.81
CA HIS A 524 13.64 -10.78 4.96
C HIS A 524 14.23 -9.41 5.33
N ALA A 525 15.18 -8.94 4.54
CA ALA A 525 15.85 -7.67 4.75
C ALA A 525 15.12 -6.52 4.04
N VAL A 526 15.42 -5.29 4.48
CA VAL A 526 15.15 -4.07 3.70
C VAL A 526 16.50 -3.51 3.30
N LEU A 527 16.74 -3.37 2.00
CA LEU A 527 17.98 -2.81 1.46
C LEU A 527 17.64 -1.52 0.70
N VAL A 528 18.21 -0.41 1.14
CA VAL A 528 18.02 0.92 0.54
C VAL A 528 19.38 1.42 0.08
N GLY A 529 19.60 1.51 -1.23
CA GLY A 529 20.86 1.95 -1.83
C GLY A 529 21.16 3.41 -1.52
N GLY A 530 20.34 4.30 -2.09
CA GLY A 530 20.43 5.74 -1.91
C GLY A 530 20.97 6.40 -3.17
N ASP A 531 21.93 7.31 -3.06
CA ASP A 531 22.56 7.96 -4.22
C ASP A 531 23.77 7.14 -4.70
N GLY A 532 23.78 6.66 -5.94
CA GLY A 532 24.93 5.96 -6.52
C GLY A 532 24.51 4.80 -7.41
N ASN A 533 25.46 3.98 -7.87
CA ASN A 533 25.15 2.75 -8.59
C ASN A 533 25.38 1.57 -7.65
N ASP A 534 24.33 1.15 -6.95
CA ASP A 534 24.40 0.19 -5.88
C ASP A 534 24.30 -1.26 -6.37
N LEU A 535 24.88 -2.16 -5.57
CA LEU A 535 24.80 -3.61 -5.74
C LEU A 535 24.04 -4.22 -4.56
N LEU A 536 22.78 -4.59 -4.78
CA LEU A 536 21.89 -5.14 -3.77
C LEU A 536 21.80 -6.67 -3.95
N ILE A 537 22.34 -7.44 -3.02
CA ILE A 537 22.33 -8.91 -3.09
C ILE A 537 21.03 -9.41 -2.48
N TYR A 538 20.18 -9.97 -3.33
CA TYR A 538 18.83 -10.37 -3.01
C TYR A 538 18.76 -11.62 -2.12
N GLY A 539 18.13 -11.47 -0.95
CA GLY A 539 17.52 -12.54 -0.16
C GLY A 539 16.06 -12.76 -0.56
N ILE A 540 15.57 -13.99 -0.39
CA ILE A 540 14.19 -14.34 -0.79
C ILE A 540 13.20 -13.56 0.08
N GLY A 541 12.40 -12.70 -0.58
CA GLY A 541 11.37 -11.90 0.06
C GLY A 541 11.87 -10.63 0.72
N ASP A 542 13.07 -10.16 0.35
CA ASP A 542 13.55 -8.83 0.73
C ASP A 542 12.72 -7.73 0.08
N THR A 543 12.69 -6.57 0.73
CA THR A 543 12.32 -5.29 0.14
C THR A 543 13.61 -4.61 -0.33
N ILE A 544 13.64 -4.16 -1.57
CA ILE A 544 14.79 -3.47 -2.15
C ILE A 544 14.31 -2.16 -2.78
N ASP A 545 15.06 -1.12 -2.46
CA ASP A 545 14.99 0.20 -3.06
C ASP A 545 16.43 0.56 -3.49
N GLY A 546 16.65 0.76 -4.79
CA GLY A 546 17.96 1.18 -5.30
C GLY A 546 18.25 2.66 -5.07
N GLY A 547 17.23 3.52 -5.09
CA GLY A 547 17.36 4.96 -5.06
C GLY A 547 17.89 5.58 -6.36
N ASN A 548 18.64 6.67 -6.22
CA ASN A 548 19.14 7.45 -7.35
C ASN A 548 20.37 6.81 -7.98
N GLY A 549 20.23 6.24 -9.17
CA GLY A 549 21.36 5.94 -10.04
C GLY A 549 21.09 4.84 -11.03
N VAL A 550 21.97 3.85 -11.09
CA VAL A 550 21.77 2.67 -11.94
C VAL A 550 22.06 1.44 -11.11
N ASP A 551 21.00 0.87 -10.58
CA ASP A 551 21.11 -0.06 -9.48
C ASP A 551 20.99 -1.50 -9.92
N THR A 552 21.73 -2.36 -9.23
CA THR A 552 21.90 -3.76 -9.60
C THR A 552 21.43 -4.68 -8.49
N VAL A 553 20.37 -5.44 -8.76
CA VAL A 553 19.98 -6.57 -7.92
C VAL A 553 20.69 -7.83 -8.38
N ARG A 554 21.47 -8.45 -7.49
CA ARG A 554 22.20 -9.70 -7.76
C ARG A 554 21.56 -10.88 -7.05
N PHE A 555 21.36 -11.96 -7.80
CA PHE A 555 20.80 -13.22 -7.32
C PHE A 555 21.90 -14.26 -7.14
N ASP A 556 22.17 -14.61 -5.88
CA ASP A 556 23.17 -15.63 -5.51
C ASP A 556 22.56 -17.03 -5.32
N THR A 557 21.24 -17.13 -5.41
CA THR A 557 20.47 -18.38 -5.26
C THR A 557 20.19 -19.03 -6.61
N ALA A 558 20.36 -20.35 -6.68
CA ALA A 558 20.03 -21.14 -7.86
C ALA A 558 18.58 -21.63 -7.86
N GLY A 559 18.02 -21.88 -9.05
CA GLY A 559 16.64 -22.30 -9.23
C GLY A 559 15.72 -21.17 -9.69
N LEU A 560 14.42 -21.34 -9.47
CA LEU A 560 13.42 -20.33 -9.83
C LEU A 560 13.39 -19.24 -8.75
N VAL A 561 13.57 -17.99 -9.18
CA VAL A 561 13.26 -16.79 -8.40
C VAL A 561 12.09 -16.12 -9.08
N ASP A 562 10.96 -16.10 -8.38
CA ASP A 562 9.73 -15.50 -8.89
C ASP A 562 9.63 -14.06 -8.40
N LEU A 563 9.74 -13.11 -9.33
CA LEU A 563 9.70 -11.68 -9.06
C LEU A 563 8.29 -11.10 -9.24
N THR A 564 7.28 -11.93 -9.52
CA THR A 564 5.91 -11.41 -9.63
C THR A 564 5.44 -10.84 -8.30
N GLY A 565 5.19 -9.54 -8.25
CA GLY A 565 4.86 -8.83 -7.01
C GLY A 565 6.01 -8.76 -6.00
N ALA A 566 7.26 -8.91 -6.44
CA ALA A 566 8.41 -8.62 -5.59
C ALA A 566 8.43 -7.13 -5.20
N LYS A 567 8.95 -6.85 -4.01
CA LYS A 567 9.09 -5.49 -3.47
C LYS A 567 10.42 -4.89 -3.92
N LEU A 568 10.49 -4.56 -5.19
CA LEU A 568 11.62 -3.86 -5.79
C LEU A 568 11.14 -2.46 -6.20
N SER A 569 11.93 -1.43 -5.97
CA SER A 569 11.81 -0.08 -6.54
C SER A 569 13.20 0.39 -6.97
N ASP A 570 13.25 1.27 -7.98
CA ASP A 570 14.51 1.89 -8.44
C ASP A 570 15.62 0.89 -8.83
N VAL A 571 15.30 -0.09 -9.70
CA VAL A 571 16.22 -1.15 -10.15
C VAL A 571 16.29 -1.28 -11.67
N GLU A 572 17.45 -0.97 -12.26
CA GLU A 572 17.66 -1.03 -13.72
C GLU A 572 18.36 -2.32 -14.17
N GLN A 573 19.01 -3.06 -13.25
CA GLN A 573 19.78 -4.26 -13.60
C GLN A 573 19.49 -5.47 -12.71
N LEU A 574 19.25 -6.61 -13.33
CA LEU A 574 19.17 -7.92 -12.68
C LEU A 574 20.37 -8.79 -13.08
N GLN A 575 21.10 -9.33 -12.11
CA GLN A 575 22.28 -10.15 -12.35
C GLN A 575 22.15 -11.56 -11.75
N MET A 576 22.21 -12.60 -12.59
CA MET A 576 22.17 -14.02 -12.19
C MET A 576 23.55 -14.67 -12.04
N ASN A 577 24.62 -13.91 -12.18
CA ASN A 577 26.00 -14.41 -12.14
C ASN A 577 26.52 -14.71 -10.71
N GLY A 578 25.70 -14.50 -9.68
CA GLY A 578 26.04 -14.75 -8.29
C GLY A 578 25.95 -16.22 -7.89
N ALA A 579 25.04 -16.97 -8.49
CA ALA A 579 24.82 -18.38 -8.18
C ALA A 579 25.89 -19.30 -8.79
N ALA A 580 26.31 -20.32 -8.04
CA ALA A 580 27.26 -21.34 -8.53
C ALA A 580 26.68 -22.24 -9.63
N THR A 581 25.34 -22.27 -9.75
CA THR A 581 24.58 -23.00 -10.78
C THR A 581 23.52 -22.09 -11.36
N HIS A 582 22.72 -22.58 -12.31
CA HIS A 582 21.80 -21.75 -13.06
C HIS A 582 20.63 -21.20 -12.25
N THR A 583 20.24 -19.97 -12.59
CA THR A 583 19.08 -19.27 -12.04
C THR A 583 18.05 -19.04 -13.14
N THR A 584 16.77 -19.10 -12.79
CA THR A 584 15.65 -18.73 -13.66
C THR A 584 14.89 -17.61 -12.98
N LEU A 585 14.88 -16.42 -13.59
CA LEU A 585 14.01 -15.34 -13.14
C LEU A 585 12.66 -15.47 -13.82
N GLN A 586 11.59 -15.22 -13.09
CA GLN A 586 10.25 -15.04 -13.64
C GLN A 586 9.77 -13.64 -13.26
N LEU A 587 9.25 -12.90 -14.24
CA LEU A 587 8.73 -11.54 -14.06
C LEU A 587 7.61 -11.28 -15.05
N ARG A 588 6.79 -10.27 -14.77
CA ARG A 588 5.85 -9.70 -15.74
C ARG A 588 6.31 -8.32 -16.17
N PRO A 589 5.95 -7.84 -17.37
CA PRO A 589 6.22 -6.47 -17.79
C PRO A 589 5.67 -5.42 -16.82
N GLU A 590 4.54 -5.72 -16.16
CA GLU A 590 3.95 -4.87 -15.12
C GLU A 590 4.87 -4.74 -13.89
N ASP A 591 5.61 -5.81 -13.53
CA ASP A 591 6.55 -5.73 -12.42
C ASP A 591 7.72 -4.80 -12.79
N VAL A 592 8.23 -4.89 -14.03
CA VAL A 592 9.31 -4.02 -14.53
C VAL A 592 8.89 -2.55 -14.56
N LEU A 593 7.65 -2.28 -14.99
CA LEU A 593 7.09 -0.93 -14.94
C LEU A 593 7.13 -0.35 -13.52
N ASN A 594 6.85 -1.18 -12.52
CA ASN A 594 6.76 -0.73 -11.13
C ASN A 594 8.11 -0.57 -10.42
N PHE A 595 9.17 -1.25 -10.87
CA PHE A 595 10.45 -1.19 -10.17
C PHE A 595 11.57 -0.46 -10.92
N THR A 596 11.33 0.08 -12.12
CA THR A 596 12.34 0.85 -12.88
C THR A 596 11.97 2.33 -12.87
N ASN A 597 12.92 3.20 -12.54
CA ASN A 597 12.72 4.66 -12.43
C ASN A 597 13.20 5.46 -13.66
N ASN A 598 13.77 4.76 -14.65
CA ASN A 598 14.20 5.43 -15.87
C ASN A 598 13.01 5.72 -16.80
N ALA A 599 13.09 6.86 -17.52
CA ALA A 599 11.99 7.37 -18.35
C ALA A 599 11.45 6.40 -19.42
N ASP A 600 12.21 5.36 -19.79
CA ASP A 600 11.83 4.35 -20.78
C ASP A 600 11.56 2.96 -20.15
N HIS A 601 11.43 2.87 -18.82
CA HIS A 601 11.26 1.63 -18.02
C HIS A 601 12.10 0.46 -18.55
N THR A 602 13.40 0.73 -18.68
CA THR A 602 14.38 -0.15 -19.31
C THR A 602 15.11 -0.99 -18.26
N LEU A 603 14.93 -2.31 -18.35
CA LEU A 603 15.60 -3.31 -17.54
C LEU A 603 16.70 -4.03 -18.31
N PHE A 604 17.84 -4.25 -17.66
CA PHE A 604 18.92 -5.09 -18.16
C PHE A 604 19.05 -6.37 -17.34
N VAL A 605 18.91 -7.52 -18.00
CA VAL A 605 19.07 -8.83 -17.36
C VAL A 605 20.35 -9.50 -17.86
N ARG A 606 21.26 -9.80 -16.94
CA ARG A 606 22.58 -10.37 -17.21
C ARG A 606 22.76 -11.71 -16.52
N GLY A 607 23.51 -12.60 -17.16
CA GLY A 607 23.70 -13.95 -16.64
C GLY A 607 24.68 -14.78 -17.46
N GLN A 608 24.94 -15.98 -16.96
CA GLN A 608 25.81 -16.95 -17.60
C GLN A 608 25.01 -17.95 -18.44
N SER A 609 25.73 -18.75 -19.24
CA SER A 609 25.10 -19.79 -20.03
C SER A 609 24.38 -20.80 -19.14
N GLY A 610 23.10 -21.03 -19.44
CA GLY A 610 22.22 -21.93 -18.70
C GLY A 610 21.23 -21.21 -17.77
N ASP A 611 21.43 -19.92 -17.53
CA ASP A 611 20.42 -19.07 -16.89
C ASP A 611 19.23 -18.82 -17.82
N ALA A 612 18.09 -18.48 -17.23
CA ALA A 612 16.85 -18.24 -17.96
C ALA A 612 16.05 -17.05 -17.41
N VAL A 613 15.27 -16.43 -18.28
CA VAL A 613 14.23 -15.43 -17.94
C VAL A 613 12.91 -15.88 -18.54
N ASN A 614 11.91 -16.05 -17.70
CA ASN A 614 10.52 -16.24 -18.10
C ASN A 614 9.81 -14.89 -18.01
N ILE A 615 9.31 -14.41 -19.13
CA ILE A 615 8.52 -13.17 -19.20
C ILE A 615 7.06 -13.59 -19.31
N ASP A 616 6.33 -13.48 -18.20
CA ASP A 616 4.91 -13.82 -18.10
C ASP A 616 4.08 -12.72 -18.75
N VAL A 617 3.35 -13.08 -19.81
CA VAL A 617 2.55 -12.16 -20.61
C VAL A 617 1.15 -12.71 -20.81
N VAL A 618 0.17 -11.82 -20.97
CA VAL A 618 -1.25 -12.21 -21.10
C VAL A 618 -1.49 -13.20 -22.26
N ASP A 619 -0.81 -13.03 -23.39
CA ASP A 619 -0.85 -13.98 -24.52
C ASP A 619 0.53 -14.13 -25.19
N PRO A 620 1.27 -15.22 -24.91
CA PRO A 620 2.57 -15.50 -25.50
C PRO A 620 2.59 -15.57 -27.02
N ALA A 621 1.44 -15.86 -27.66
CA ALA A 621 1.35 -15.92 -29.12
C ALA A 621 1.44 -14.55 -29.78
N THR A 622 1.22 -13.48 -29.02
CA THR A 622 1.27 -12.08 -29.49
C THR A 622 2.53 -11.34 -29.07
N ALA A 623 3.43 -12.01 -28.34
CA ALA A 623 4.65 -11.40 -27.83
C ALA A 623 5.53 -10.84 -28.97
N PRO A 624 6.17 -9.68 -28.75
CA PRO A 624 6.98 -9.02 -29.75
C PRO A 624 8.22 -9.85 -30.11
N ALA A 625 8.66 -9.77 -31.37
CA ALA A 625 9.92 -10.37 -31.78
C ALA A 625 11.09 -9.57 -31.20
N GLY A 626 12.03 -10.27 -30.56
CA GLY A 626 13.23 -9.64 -30.01
C GLY A 626 14.18 -9.09 -31.10
N THR A 627 14.83 -7.97 -30.82
CA THR A 627 15.86 -7.36 -31.67
C THR A 627 17.23 -7.49 -31.01
N THR A 628 18.26 -7.86 -31.77
CA THR A 628 19.63 -7.88 -31.22
C THR A 628 20.21 -6.46 -31.20
N VAL A 629 20.64 -6.03 -30.02
CA VAL A 629 21.29 -4.74 -29.80
C VAL A 629 22.62 -4.93 -29.09
N ASN A 630 23.60 -4.04 -29.34
CA ASN A 630 24.86 -4.02 -28.62
C ASN A 630 24.94 -2.74 -27.79
N ILE A 631 24.92 -2.90 -26.47
CA ILE A 631 24.93 -1.80 -25.51
C ILE A 631 26.14 -2.00 -24.60
N GLY A 632 27.04 -1.02 -24.56
CA GLY A 632 28.24 -1.10 -23.72
C GLY A 632 29.19 -2.27 -24.06
N GLY A 633 29.13 -2.84 -25.27
CA GLY A 633 29.94 -3.98 -25.67
C GLY A 633 29.34 -5.35 -25.31
N VAL A 634 28.15 -5.38 -24.71
CA VAL A 634 27.38 -6.59 -24.42
C VAL A 634 26.24 -6.71 -25.44
N GLU A 635 26.00 -7.92 -25.96
CA GLU A 635 24.90 -8.18 -26.88
C GLU A 635 23.65 -8.63 -26.11
N TYR A 636 22.54 -7.93 -26.33
CA TYR A 636 21.25 -8.21 -25.74
C TYR A 636 20.23 -8.57 -26.83
N THR A 637 19.26 -9.40 -26.47
CA THR A 637 17.97 -9.47 -27.16
C THR A 637 17.02 -8.52 -26.44
N GLN A 638 16.54 -7.51 -27.16
CA GLN A 638 15.69 -6.44 -26.66
C GLN A 638 14.23 -6.70 -27.04
N PHE A 639 13.34 -6.51 -26.07
CA PHE A 639 11.89 -6.57 -26.22
C PHE A 639 11.27 -5.24 -25.81
N HIS A 640 10.28 -4.77 -26.57
CA HIS A 640 9.46 -3.61 -26.20
C HIS A 640 8.04 -4.13 -25.97
N LEU A 641 7.54 -4.00 -24.76
CA LEU A 641 6.24 -4.47 -24.33
C LEU A 641 5.36 -3.27 -23.98
N ASP A 642 4.09 -3.32 -24.35
CA ASP A 642 3.12 -2.29 -24.01
C ASP A 642 2.37 -2.70 -22.74
N VAL A 643 2.45 -1.87 -21.71
CA VAL A 643 1.76 -2.03 -20.44
C VAL A 643 0.83 -0.83 -20.27
N SER A 644 -0.43 -1.02 -20.64
CA SER A 644 -1.47 0.01 -20.53
C SER A 644 -1.14 1.34 -21.24
N GLY A 645 -0.40 1.32 -22.34
CA GLY A 645 0.02 2.51 -23.09
C GLY A 645 1.45 2.97 -22.79
N THR A 646 2.07 2.42 -21.74
CA THR A 646 3.47 2.69 -21.38
C THR A 646 4.37 1.60 -21.97
N THR A 647 5.44 2.02 -22.65
CA THR A 647 6.42 1.07 -23.21
C THR A 647 7.43 0.67 -22.15
N VAL A 648 7.53 -0.63 -21.89
CA VAL A 648 8.56 -1.27 -21.06
C VAL A 648 9.60 -1.93 -21.95
N THR A 649 10.88 -1.71 -21.66
CA THR A 649 11.98 -2.28 -22.44
C THR A 649 12.76 -3.32 -21.62
N ILE A 650 12.81 -4.57 -22.09
CA ILE A 650 13.57 -5.64 -21.43
C ILE A 650 14.73 -6.07 -22.31
N ASN A 651 15.96 -5.88 -21.84
CA ASN A 651 17.19 -6.28 -22.50
C ASN A 651 17.76 -7.54 -21.83
N VAL A 652 17.65 -8.70 -22.48
CA VAL A 652 18.19 -9.97 -21.97
C VAL A 652 19.53 -10.28 -22.64
N GLU A 653 20.61 -10.44 -21.87
CA GLU A 653 21.94 -10.77 -22.39
C GLU A 653 21.89 -12.06 -23.22
N ASN A 654 22.52 -12.11 -24.39
CA ASN A 654 22.42 -13.24 -25.31
C ASN A 654 22.96 -14.58 -24.77
N THR A 655 23.70 -14.56 -23.66
CA THR A 655 24.13 -15.76 -22.92
C THR A 655 22.99 -16.41 -22.13
N VAL A 656 21.94 -15.66 -21.84
CA VAL A 656 20.78 -16.04 -21.05
C VAL A 656 19.65 -16.49 -21.98
N THR A 657 18.99 -17.59 -21.63
CA THR A 657 17.81 -18.05 -22.37
C THR A 657 16.58 -17.24 -21.97
N HIS A 658 15.68 -16.94 -22.90
CA HIS A 658 14.43 -16.22 -22.58
C HIS A 658 13.23 -16.96 -23.18
N THR A 659 12.09 -16.92 -22.49
CA THR A 659 10.83 -17.51 -22.95
C THR A 659 9.67 -16.61 -22.54
N PHE A 660 8.68 -16.44 -23.43
CA PHE A 660 7.37 -15.90 -23.07
C PHE A 660 6.49 -17.03 -22.59
N ILE A 661 5.93 -16.91 -21.39
CA ILE A 661 5.09 -17.95 -20.75
C ILE A 661 3.65 -17.50 -20.59
#